data_AF-A0AA96JE46-F1
#
_entry.id   AF-A0AA96JE46-F1
#
_cell.length_a   1.000
_cell.length_b   1.000
_cell.length_c   1.000
_cell.angle_alpha   90.00
_cell.angle_beta   90.00
_cell.angle_gamma   90.00
#
_symmetry.space_group_name_H-M   'P 1'
#
loop_
_entity.id
_entity.type
_entity.pdbx_description
1 polymer ?
#
loop_
_entity_poly.entity_id
_entity_poly.type
_entity_poly.pdbx_seq_one_letter_code
_entity_poly.pdbx_strand_id
1 'polypeptide(L)'
;MMQPEVPEKSQRTPTDRRHSEALGRDALTFAFRQYPLLTQAQRRRLAHIPFRLPLADTGRWGRAARCSFSPAWGTEGARRLERFLAEGGSGIPALAAQRDQWISGPDDWPAPVRDRAAYTEFLQSLGVCDGLRPGAVGERLGARQGHELRLTGLAAGFGLGDALTDAWCADVRSDWTRFQHPWTLYEFTHPPAHLTGSTERAGLGPAARREFAELLMHGLRTWGEEVFTVTVHRPTYSFKDAHTWPTPLASYLRGMAWLPVEEPDDPSFVAPRRAWFSTDGELPAFVPALPLSTRRLLTDRNVVERMLRLGLRRWEDPQHAGAAVSQLADVLDKGDVPEYLSVSFKRHYERAWSNIVRTGRWPWAPREEVRLVVSRTHVLGTFIPSADEAPVIVCDEADPLKEALIEPAGHPVLVAPAESGDAAVRLAEANGLRVQRTSTTNVQVRHRNGAPITPSSQAAVFIREREWLVTVVALAMEVKFGAFVRRSERGVRAALERLRSLRVVHADEVEITVSGTPAEPPLSTRALPLPDDEYPTVVVWRSDEGWDELQAATPAVAQLLGRPWLQDALELVLVKLERSFGGSSPTLVDDAVLAAALDTTQAKVAEIRRNLTGDVQDTVRLLRPVLACLAADAWNEEAAHLLGRAAGERELVGIIDRLAPGLPLPPAELVALARSCTRPAELRDELELDFQQFNAALVALGYSPEYYPDRHEQAFGDFVRARSGILIDRLRERYAVAAQQGEDISGYAAARGLHDLQPDPGWLARFITPPEEAMTDRVREWLRSHGADDDLERPTELEPLDRLRVRNTAALDALVPVLPPLVTAWCRRHGVQVPAGWHGAVLLECRSFIDGTGLGDLLPLSESRLLDAVGRAVGWPAGMPHATDPAALGLTDKDLAQTAARAQDSGVSTIVAPRTITIGDAEVRVGSDQLSTIADIASRTIDEAFLAQSGRVRLDTVAGVPRPRSGGGPAVKPRIVVAKMKRTTEDQRSAIGLVGEVAARAWLQRHYPDVRWTSGYAAVVNGDLEASDSLGYDFEVTWRDTNRLYEVKALSDPCAERVEFELGPSEVEAARRHARGNRYRILLITSALVPEERRIFDLPNPVRSRGVTASGWSAGECAISARL
;
A
#
# COMPACT_ATOMS: atom_id res chain seq x y z
N MET A 1 -20.79 -42.21 -77.13
CA MET A 1 -21.21 -43.57 -76.74
C MET A 1 -22.06 -43.42 -75.49
N MET A 2 -23.39 -43.53 -75.64
CA MET A 2 -24.37 -43.43 -74.53
C MET A 2 -24.34 -44.70 -73.69
N GLN A 3 -24.36 -44.57 -72.36
CA GLN A 3 -25.04 -45.46 -71.39
C GLN A 3 -25.11 -44.75 -70.00
N PRO A 4 -26.07 -45.10 -69.12
CA PRO A 4 -27.12 -44.17 -68.69
C PRO A 4 -26.92 -43.55 -67.29
N GLU A 5 -27.50 -42.36 -67.10
CA GLU A 5 -27.81 -41.77 -65.79
C GLU A 5 -28.86 -42.60 -65.05
N VAL A 6 -28.53 -43.05 -63.85
CA VAL A 6 -29.50 -43.53 -62.85
C VAL A 6 -29.61 -42.44 -61.78
N PRO A 7 -30.76 -41.75 -61.62
CA PRO A 7 -30.95 -40.82 -60.53
C PRO A 7 -31.51 -41.59 -59.33
N GLU A 8 -30.65 -42.01 -58.41
CA GLU A 8 -31.10 -42.57 -57.14
C GLU A 8 -31.52 -41.45 -56.16
N LYS A 9 -32.64 -40.78 -56.49
CA LYS A 9 -33.39 -39.99 -55.49
C LYS A 9 -34.08 -40.99 -54.57
N SER A 10 -33.44 -41.32 -53.45
CA SER A 10 -34.11 -41.97 -52.32
C SER A 10 -35.16 -41.02 -51.73
N GLN A 11 -36.38 -41.07 -52.27
CA GLN A 11 -37.57 -40.49 -51.66
C GLN A 11 -37.90 -41.31 -50.41
N ARG A 12 -37.33 -40.95 -49.26
CA ARG A 12 -37.80 -41.46 -47.97
C ARG A 12 -39.25 -41.00 -47.78
N THR A 13 -40.16 -41.96 -47.65
CA THR A 13 -41.58 -41.74 -47.38
C THR A 13 -41.77 -41.01 -46.03
N PRO A 14 -42.87 -40.25 -45.84
CA PRO A 14 -43.14 -39.50 -44.60
C PRO A 14 -43.14 -40.39 -43.34
N THR A 15 -43.54 -41.66 -43.48
CA THR A 15 -43.54 -42.69 -42.44
C THR A 15 -42.12 -43.08 -41.99
N ASP A 16 -41.19 -43.23 -42.94
CA ASP A 16 -39.79 -43.61 -42.67
C ASP A 16 -39.01 -42.50 -41.94
N ARG A 17 -39.35 -41.24 -42.23
CA ARG A 17 -38.82 -40.07 -41.48
C ARG A 17 -39.29 -40.06 -40.03
N ARG A 18 -40.59 -40.29 -39.79
CA ARG A 18 -41.17 -40.32 -38.43
C ARG A 18 -40.60 -41.44 -37.56
N HIS A 19 -40.34 -42.63 -38.12
CA HIS A 19 -39.69 -43.73 -37.41
C HIS A 19 -38.23 -43.41 -37.04
N SER A 20 -37.49 -42.73 -37.92
CA SER A 20 -36.11 -42.30 -37.67
C SER A 20 -35.99 -41.21 -36.58
N GLU A 21 -37.00 -40.36 -36.43
CA GLU A 21 -37.02 -39.27 -35.43
C GLU A 21 -37.42 -39.77 -34.04
N ALA A 22 -38.41 -40.67 -33.96
CA ALA A 22 -38.78 -41.35 -32.73
C ALA A 22 -37.61 -42.17 -32.17
N LEU A 23 -36.91 -42.92 -33.02
CA LEU A 23 -35.69 -43.64 -32.65
C LEU A 23 -34.58 -42.70 -32.15
N GLY A 24 -34.40 -41.55 -32.81
CA GLY A 24 -33.43 -40.53 -32.39
C GLY A 24 -33.73 -39.98 -31.01
N ARG A 25 -35.00 -39.63 -30.74
CA ARG A 25 -35.46 -39.17 -29.42
C ARG A 25 -35.23 -40.23 -28.33
N ASP A 26 -35.61 -41.47 -28.60
CA ASP A 26 -35.53 -42.54 -27.62
C ASP A 26 -34.06 -42.89 -27.31
N ALA A 27 -33.19 -42.88 -28.34
CA ALA A 27 -31.75 -43.06 -28.17
C ALA A 27 -31.10 -41.92 -27.34
N LEU A 28 -31.49 -40.66 -27.56
CA LEU A 28 -31.01 -39.53 -26.76
C LEU A 28 -31.47 -39.62 -25.31
N THR A 29 -32.74 -39.97 -25.09
CA THR A 29 -33.32 -40.11 -23.75
C THR A 29 -32.63 -41.25 -22.99
N PHE A 30 -32.38 -42.38 -23.66
CA PHE A 30 -31.63 -43.50 -23.09
C PHE A 30 -30.19 -43.10 -22.75
N ALA A 31 -29.47 -42.49 -23.70
CA ALA A 31 -28.09 -42.08 -23.50
C ALA A 31 -27.95 -41.06 -22.35
N PHE A 32 -28.86 -40.09 -22.24
CA PHE A 32 -28.89 -39.14 -21.14
C PHE A 32 -29.11 -39.84 -19.78
N ARG A 33 -30.01 -40.81 -19.69
CA ARG A 33 -30.22 -41.60 -18.45
C ARG A 33 -29.00 -42.40 -18.03
N GLN A 34 -28.22 -42.89 -19.00
CA GLN A 34 -26.98 -43.63 -18.72
C GLN A 34 -25.80 -42.71 -18.41
N TYR A 35 -25.84 -41.45 -18.85
CA TYR A 35 -24.71 -40.50 -18.75
C TYR A 35 -24.11 -40.35 -17.33
N PRO A 36 -24.91 -40.24 -16.25
CA PRO A 36 -24.38 -40.17 -14.88
C PRO A 36 -23.59 -41.42 -14.48
N LEU A 37 -23.89 -42.59 -15.07
CA LEU A 37 -23.25 -43.87 -14.77
C LEU A 37 -21.94 -44.08 -15.56
N LEU A 38 -21.64 -43.21 -16.53
CA LEU A 38 -20.44 -43.32 -17.35
C LEU A 38 -19.22 -42.70 -16.67
N THR A 39 -18.08 -43.39 -16.75
CA THR A 39 -16.77 -42.86 -16.38
C THR A 39 -16.34 -41.72 -17.31
N GLN A 40 -15.42 -40.85 -16.87
CA GLN A 40 -14.87 -39.75 -17.67
C GLN A 40 -14.34 -40.22 -19.04
N ALA A 41 -13.65 -41.37 -19.08
CA ALA A 41 -13.10 -41.93 -20.32
C ALA A 41 -14.20 -42.40 -21.28
N GLN A 42 -15.30 -42.95 -20.77
CA GLN A 42 -16.46 -43.35 -21.58
C GLN A 42 -17.22 -42.12 -22.09
N ARG A 43 -17.39 -41.08 -21.28
CA ARG A 43 -18.02 -39.81 -21.69
C ARG A 43 -17.29 -39.19 -22.89
N ARG A 44 -15.94 -39.17 -22.88
CA ARG A 44 -15.12 -38.68 -24.00
C ARG A 44 -15.31 -39.46 -25.31
N ARG A 45 -15.75 -40.72 -25.25
CA ARG A 45 -16.02 -41.52 -26.46
C ARG A 45 -17.38 -41.22 -27.08
N LEU A 46 -18.30 -40.56 -26.36
CA LEU A 46 -19.65 -40.29 -26.86
C LEU A 46 -19.67 -39.42 -28.11
N ALA A 47 -18.74 -38.48 -28.26
CA ALA A 47 -18.60 -37.65 -29.46
C ALA A 47 -18.31 -38.44 -30.75
N HIS A 48 -17.80 -39.68 -30.64
CA HIS A 48 -17.55 -40.56 -31.79
C HIS A 48 -18.80 -41.35 -32.20
N ILE A 49 -19.84 -41.37 -31.37
CA ILE A 49 -21.11 -42.02 -31.67
C ILE A 49 -21.95 -41.05 -32.50
N PRO A 50 -22.53 -41.49 -33.64
CA PRO A 50 -23.24 -40.60 -34.57
C PRO A 50 -24.66 -40.26 -34.08
N PHE A 51 -24.79 -39.74 -32.86
CA PHE A 51 -26.04 -39.22 -32.33
C PHE A 51 -26.57 -38.10 -33.24
N ARG A 52 -27.90 -38.03 -33.35
CA ARG A 52 -28.58 -36.96 -34.07
C ARG A 52 -29.39 -36.10 -33.11
N LEU A 53 -29.44 -34.80 -33.35
CA LEU A 53 -30.11 -33.80 -32.52
C LEU A 53 -31.11 -32.98 -33.36
N PRO A 54 -32.23 -32.54 -32.77
CA PRO A 54 -33.18 -31.65 -33.42
C PRO A 54 -32.58 -30.24 -33.60
N LEU A 55 -32.85 -29.60 -34.73
CA LEU A 55 -32.39 -28.25 -35.07
C LEU A 55 -33.50 -27.20 -34.89
N ALA A 56 -33.13 -25.99 -34.47
CA ALA A 56 -34.04 -24.95 -33.98
C ALA A 56 -35.12 -24.50 -34.99
N ASP A 57 -34.80 -24.40 -36.28
CA ASP A 57 -35.65 -23.68 -37.24
C ASP A 57 -36.14 -24.52 -38.44
N THR A 58 -35.87 -25.83 -38.45
CA THR A 58 -36.09 -26.64 -39.67
C THR A 58 -36.88 -27.93 -39.47
N GLY A 59 -37.16 -28.31 -38.21
CA GLY A 59 -37.71 -29.64 -37.89
C GLY A 59 -36.81 -30.80 -38.34
N ARG A 60 -35.57 -30.52 -38.74
CA ARG A 60 -34.59 -31.50 -39.20
C ARG A 60 -33.70 -31.93 -38.05
N TRP A 61 -33.10 -33.11 -38.22
CA TRP A 61 -32.13 -33.65 -37.28
C TRP A 61 -30.70 -33.56 -37.84
N GLY A 62 -29.78 -32.91 -37.13
CA GLY A 62 -28.35 -32.82 -37.45
C GLY A 62 -27.53 -33.89 -36.71
N ARG A 63 -26.27 -34.13 -37.10
CA ARG A 63 -25.35 -34.97 -36.29
C ARG A 63 -24.83 -34.14 -35.12
N ALA A 64 -24.83 -34.68 -33.89
CA ALA A 64 -24.45 -33.97 -32.68
C ALA A 64 -23.09 -33.28 -32.80
N ALA A 65 -22.09 -34.01 -33.30
CA ALA A 65 -20.74 -33.52 -33.56
C ALA A 65 -20.63 -32.38 -34.61
N ARG A 66 -21.73 -32.00 -35.28
CA ARG A 66 -21.82 -30.89 -36.25
C ARG A 66 -22.77 -29.77 -35.79
N CYS A 67 -23.45 -29.93 -34.65
CA CYS A 67 -24.43 -28.97 -34.15
C CYS A 67 -23.81 -28.01 -33.11
N SER A 68 -24.41 -26.84 -32.93
CA SER A 68 -24.03 -25.89 -31.87
C SER A 68 -25.23 -25.57 -30.99
N PHE A 69 -25.00 -25.13 -29.76
CA PHE A 69 -26.08 -24.64 -28.90
C PHE A 69 -26.78 -23.44 -29.54
N SER A 70 -28.12 -23.43 -29.50
CA SER A 70 -28.88 -22.21 -29.75
C SER A 70 -28.85 -21.30 -28.52
N PRO A 71 -29.11 -19.99 -28.68
CA PRO A 71 -29.13 -19.03 -27.57
C PRO A 71 -30.14 -19.40 -26.47
N ALA A 72 -31.21 -20.11 -26.82
CA ALA A 72 -32.25 -20.58 -25.90
C ALA A 72 -31.72 -21.53 -24.81
N TRP A 73 -30.58 -22.19 -25.01
CA TRP A 73 -29.91 -22.99 -23.98
C TRP A 73 -29.19 -22.15 -22.91
N GLY A 74 -29.03 -20.84 -23.13
CA GLY A 74 -28.43 -19.92 -22.17
C GLY A 74 -26.91 -20.04 -22.02
N THR A 75 -26.24 -20.85 -22.85
CA THR A 75 -24.78 -20.99 -22.82
C THR A 75 -24.09 -19.69 -23.23
N GLU A 76 -22.86 -19.48 -22.76
CA GLU A 76 -22.13 -18.23 -23.01
C GLU A 76 -21.75 -18.09 -24.49
N GLY A 77 -21.20 -19.14 -25.09
CA GLY A 77 -20.76 -19.13 -26.49
C GLY A 77 -21.91 -18.91 -27.47
N ALA A 78 -23.05 -19.58 -27.27
CA ALA A 78 -24.23 -19.40 -28.12
C ALA A 78 -24.76 -17.96 -28.12
N ARG A 79 -24.84 -17.34 -26.93
CA ARG A 79 -25.24 -15.92 -26.81
C ARG A 79 -24.24 -14.98 -27.47
N ARG A 80 -22.93 -15.22 -27.32
CA ARG A 80 -21.88 -14.44 -27.99
C ARG A 80 -21.94 -14.55 -29.51
N LEU A 81 -22.17 -15.77 -30.02
CA LEU A 81 -22.33 -16.00 -31.46
C LEU A 81 -23.57 -15.27 -32.01
N GLU A 82 -24.70 -15.31 -31.29
CA GLU A 82 -25.90 -14.56 -31.68
C GLU A 82 -25.65 -13.05 -31.72
N ARG A 83 -25.01 -12.48 -30.69
CA ARG A 83 -24.66 -11.05 -30.67
C ARG A 83 -23.75 -10.67 -31.82
N PHE A 84 -22.71 -11.45 -32.10
CA PHE A 84 -21.84 -11.23 -33.25
C PHE A 84 -22.62 -11.22 -34.58
N LEU A 85 -23.52 -12.19 -34.78
CA LEU A 85 -24.34 -12.26 -36.00
C LEU A 85 -25.31 -11.07 -36.12
N ALA A 86 -25.88 -10.62 -34.99
CA ALA A 86 -26.78 -9.46 -34.93
C ALA A 86 -26.04 -8.14 -35.23
N GLU A 87 -24.79 -8.00 -34.75
CA GLU A 87 -23.98 -6.78 -34.89
C GLU A 87 -23.34 -6.63 -36.29
N GLY A 88 -23.67 -7.51 -37.24
CA GLY A 88 -23.21 -7.44 -38.64
C GLY A 88 -22.49 -8.69 -39.13
N GLY A 89 -22.22 -9.67 -38.26
CA GLY A 89 -21.63 -10.95 -38.63
C GLY A 89 -22.49 -11.76 -39.63
N SER A 90 -23.81 -11.52 -39.64
CA SER A 90 -24.74 -12.10 -40.63
C SER A 90 -24.45 -11.69 -42.07
N GLY A 91 -23.72 -10.59 -42.30
CA GLY A 91 -23.26 -10.17 -43.62
C GLY A 91 -22.17 -11.07 -44.23
N ILE A 92 -21.60 -12.00 -43.46
CA ILE A 92 -20.61 -12.97 -43.92
C ILE A 92 -21.31 -14.33 -44.07
N PRO A 93 -21.64 -14.78 -45.31
CA PRO A 93 -22.49 -15.95 -45.53
C PRO A 93 -21.97 -17.23 -44.85
N ALA A 94 -20.66 -17.44 -44.84
CA ALA A 94 -20.03 -18.61 -44.23
C ALA A 94 -20.18 -18.66 -42.70
N LEU A 95 -20.17 -17.50 -42.03
CA LEU A 95 -20.38 -17.41 -40.58
C LEU A 95 -21.88 -17.41 -40.24
N ALA A 96 -22.71 -16.78 -41.07
CA ALA A 96 -24.17 -16.81 -40.93
C ALA A 96 -24.74 -18.23 -41.01
N ALA A 97 -24.19 -19.06 -41.90
CA ALA A 97 -24.60 -20.47 -42.07
C ALA A 97 -24.42 -21.33 -40.81
N GLN A 98 -23.65 -20.88 -39.80
CA GLN A 98 -23.55 -21.59 -38.52
C GLN A 98 -24.89 -21.62 -37.76
N ARG A 99 -25.79 -20.66 -38.02
CA ARG A 99 -27.14 -20.62 -37.45
C ARG A 99 -27.98 -21.85 -37.84
N ASP A 100 -27.77 -22.37 -39.04
CA ASP A 100 -28.48 -23.55 -39.56
C ASP A 100 -28.15 -24.85 -38.79
N GLN A 101 -27.09 -24.83 -37.98
CA GLN A 101 -26.66 -25.96 -37.15
C GLN A 101 -27.02 -25.79 -35.67
N TRP A 102 -27.79 -24.77 -35.30
CA TRP A 102 -28.27 -24.58 -33.94
C TRP A 102 -29.30 -25.63 -33.55
N ILE A 103 -29.11 -26.24 -32.38
CA ILE A 103 -30.07 -27.22 -31.84
C ILE A 103 -31.32 -26.53 -31.29
N SER A 104 -32.46 -27.23 -31.30
CA SER A 104 -33.71 -26.75 -30.68
C SER A 104 -33.51 -26.38 -29.22
N GLY A 105 -34.22 -25.34 -28.75
CA GLY A 105 -34.14 -24.89 -27.35
C GLY A 105 -34.68 -25.93 -26.36
N PRO A 106 -34.45 -25.73 -25.04
CA PRO A 106 -34.96 -26.64 -24.00
C PRO A 106 -36.49 -26.81 -24.01
N ASP A 107 -37.21 -25.76 -24.39
CA ASP A 107 -38.67 -25.74 -24.38
C ASP A 107 -39.27 -26.47 -25.59
N ASP A 108 -38.55 -26.47 -26.73
CA ASP A 108 -38.88 -27.20 -27.95
C ASP A 108 -38.17 -28.56 -28.04
N TRP A 109 -37.57 -29.02 -26.94
CA TRP A 109 -36.80 -30.25 -26.93
C TRP A 109 -37.71 -31.49 -27.04
N PRO A 110 -37.32 -32.56 -27.74
CA PRO A 110 -38.15 -33.76 -27.96
C PRO A 110 -38.58 -34.50 -26.68
N ALA A 111 -37.97 -34.21 -25.54
CA ALA A 111 -38.31 -34.73 -24.22
C ALA A 111 -38.18 -33.61 -23.17
N PRO A 112 -38.94 -33.66 -22.05
CA PRO A 112 -38.88 -32.61 -21.04
C PRO A 112 -37.46 -32.44 -20.44
N VAL A 113 -36.91 -31.22 -20.57
CA VAL A 113 -35.60 -30.85 -19.99
C VAL A 113 -35.83 -30.33 -18.57
N ARG A 114 -35.66 -31.21 -17.57
CA ARG A 114 -35.83 -30.85 -16.14
C ARG A 114 -34.59 -30.21 -15.52
N ASP A 115 -33.41 -30.64 -15.96
CA ASP A 115 -32.13 -30.11 -15.51
C ASP A 115 -31.33 -29.64 -16.73
N ARG A 116 -31.29 -28.31 -16.92
CA ARG A 116 -30.61 -27.67 -18.05
C ARG A 116 -29.09 -27.83 -17.96
N ALA A 117 -28.52 -27.84 -16.75
CA ALA A 117 -27.08 -27.96 -16.56
C ALA A 117 -26.59 -29.37 -16.93
N ALA A 118 -27.27 -30.40 -16.42
CA ALA A 118 -26.95 -31.79 -16.76
C ALA A 118 -27.10 -32.08 -18.26
N TYR A 119 -28.15 -31.54 -18.89
CA TYR A 119 -28.30 -31.67 -20.36
C TYR A 119 -27.20 -30.96 -21.12
N THR A 120 -26.78 -29.77 -20.68
CA THR A 120 -25.69 -29.03 -21.33
C THR A 120 -24.39 -29.84 -21.28
N GLU A 121 -24.04 -30.40 -20.13
CA GLU A 121 -22.84 -31.24 -19.97
C GLU A 121 -22.90 -32.51 -20.86
N PHE A 122 -24.07 -33.16 -20.89
CA PHE A 122 -24.30 -34.32 -21.74
C PHE A 122 -24.16 -33.97 -23.23
N LEU A 123 -24.81 -32.90 -23.69
CA LEU A 123 -24.78 -32.46 -25.08
C LEU A 123 -23.37 -32.03 -25.51
N GLN A 124 -22.60 -31.38 -24.64
CA GLN A 124 -21.18 -31.11 -24.87
C GLN A 124 -20.39 -32.41 -25.04
N SER A 125 -20.65 -33.44 -24.22
CA SER A 125 -20.01 -34.76 -24.38
C SER A 125 -20.39 -35.48 -25.69
N LEU A 126 -21.55 -35.17 -26.28
CA LEU A 126 -21.92 -35.64 -27.63
C LEU A 126 -21.22 -34.87 -28.76
N GLY A 127 -20.47 -33.80 -28.45
CA GLY A 127 -19.76 -32.96 -29.42
C GLY A 127 -20.54 -31.74 -29.88
N VAL A 128 -21.59 -31.31 -29.17
CA VAL A 128 -22.28 -30.04 -29.43
C VAL A 128 -21.37 -28.89 -29.01
N CYS A 129 -21.13 -27.95 -29.93
CA CYS A 129 -20.22 -26.82 -29.70
C CYS A 129 -20.95 -25.66 -29.02
N ASP A 130 -20.30 -25.04 -28.03
CA ASP A 130 -20.78 -23.79 -27.43
C ASP A 130 -20.08 -22.58 -28.05
N GLY A 131 -20.76 -21.92 -29.00
CA GLY A 131 -20.24 -20.77 -29.74
C GLY A 131 -19.72 -21.14 -31.13
N LEU A 132 -18.61 -20.54 -31.53
CA LEU A 132 -18.08 -20.64 -32.88
C LEU A 132 -17.50 -22.02 -33.15
N ARG A 133 -17.99 -22.68 -34.20
CA ARG A 133 -17.50 -23.99 -34.62
C ARG A 133 -16.49 -23.82 -35.76
N PRO A 134 -15.23 -24.26 -35.59
CA PRO A 134 -14.28 -24.36 -36.69
C PRO A 134 -14.78 -25.37 -37.73
N GLY A 135 -14.67 -25.01 -39.00
CA GLY A 135 -14.81 -25.94 -40.11
C GLY A 135 -13.51 -26.69 -40.36
N ALA A 136 -13.50 -27.50 -41.42
CA ALA A 136 -12.32 -28.21 -41.88
C ALA A 136 -12.13 -28.04 -43.39
N VAL A 137 -10.88 -28.03 -43.83
CA VAL A 137 -10.50 -28.00 -45.24
C VAL A 137 -9.78 -29.29 -45.62
N GLY A 138 -9.74 -29.62 -46.91
CA GLY A 138 -8.97 -30.77 -47.39
C GLY A 138 -9.58 -32.15 -47.11
N GLU A 139 -10.87 -32.25 -46.72
CA GLU A 139 -11.54 -33.54 -46.45
C GLU A 139 -11.45 -34.54 -47.62
N ARG A 140 -11.34 -34.04 -48.86
CA ARG A 140 -11.25 -34.84 -50.09
C ARG A 140 -9.83 -34.99 -50.66
N LEU A 141 -8.82 -34.48 -49.95
CA LEU A 141 -7.46 -34.43 -50.47
C LEU A 141 -6.85 -35.83 -50.66
N GLY A 142 -7.15 -36.74 -49.72
CA GLY A 142 -6.60 -38.11 -49.66
C GLY A 142 -5.08 -38.15 -49.43
N ALA A 143 -4.49 -39.35 -49.50
CA ALA A 143 -3.06 -39.52 -49.45
C ALA A 143 -2.39 -39.05 -50.76
N ARG A 144 -1.31 -38.27 -50.67
CA ARG A 144 -0.57 -37.68 -51.81
C ARG A 144 0.92 -37.92 -51.69
N GLN A 145 1.65 -37.88 -52.81
CA GLN A 145 3.11 -38.01 -52.72
C GLN A 145 3.72 -36.76 -52.06
N GLY A 146 4.74 -36.93 -51.21
CA GLY A 146 5.33 -35.82 -50.46
C GLY A 146 5.80 -34.64 -51.32
N HIS A 147 6.29 -34.87 -52.54
CA HIS A 147 6.71 -33.83 -53.48
C HIS A 147 5.54 -33.04 -54.10
N GLU A 148 4.33 -33.60 -54.07
CA GLU A 148 3.08 -32.96 -54.54
C GLU A 148 2.51 -32.02 -53.47
N LEU A 149 2.85 -32.21 -52.19
CA LEU A 149 2.39 -31.43 -51.05
C LEU A 149 3.11 -30.07 -50.92
N ARG A 150 3.03 -29.24 -51.97
CA ARG A 150 3.54 -27.87 -51.95
C ARG A 150 2.59 -26.96 -51.16
N LEU A 151 3.11 -26.22 -50.18
CA LEU A 151 2.29 -25.39 -49.27
C LEU A 151 1.35 -24.41 -50.00
N THR A 152 1.85 -23.70 -51.02
CA THR A 152 1.03 -22.77 -51.80
C THR A 152 -0.06 -23.47 -52.62
N GLY A 153 0.24 -24.66 -53.16
CA GLY A 153 -0.74 -25.49 -53.86
C GLY A 153 -1.81 -26.04 -52.92
N LEU A 154 -1.43 -26.43 -51.70
CA LEU A 154 -2.35 -26.86 -50.66
C LEU A 154 -3.25 -25.70 -50.19
N ALA A 155 -2.68 -24.52 -49.96
CA ALA A 155 -3.43 -23.33 -49.56
C ALA A 155 -4.48 -22.94 -50.61
N ALA A 156 -4.11 -22.96 -51.90
CA ALA A 156 -5.03 -22.75 -53.00
C ALA A 156 -6.13 -23.84 -53.05
N GLY A 157 -5.75 -25.11 -52.88
CA GLY A 157 -6.70 -26.23 -52.81
C GLY A 157 -7.64 -26.20 -51.60
N PHE A 158 -7.25 -25.51 -50.53
CA PHE A 158 -8.08 -25.25 -49.36
C PHE A 158 -8.95 -23.99 -49.51
N GLY A 159 -8.73 -23.19 -50.55
CA GLY A 159 -9.44 -21.93 -50.76
C GLY A 159 -9.08 -20.83 -49.76
N LEU A 160 -7.83 -20.81 -49.28
CA LEU A 160 -7.36 -19.76 -48.37
C LEU A 160 -7.13 -18.45 -49.14
N GLY A 161 -7.53 -17.31 -48.57
CA GLY A 161 -7.19 -16.00 -49.13
C GLY A 161 -5.68 -15.70 -49.04
N ASP A 162 -5.19 -14.79 -49.88
CA ASP A 162 -3.75 -14.52 -50.06
C ASP A 162 -3.00 -14.25 -48.74
N ALA A 163 -3.51 -13.32 -47.92
CA ALA A 163 -2.89 -12.99 -46.64
C ALA A 163 -2.79 -14.20 -45.69
N LEU A 164 -3.80 -15.08 -45.69
CA LEU A 164 -3.80 -16.28 -44.86
C LEU A 164 -2.89 -17.37 -45.44
N THR A 165 -2.80 -17.46 -46.77
CA THR A 165 -1.85 -18.34 -47.46
C THR A 165 -0.42 -18.00 -47.06
N ASP A 166 -0.05 -16.72 -47.08
CA ASP A 166 1.30 -16.27 -46.70
C ASP A 166 1.58 -16.56 -45.22
N ALA A 167 0.65 -16.22 -44.33
CA ALA A 167 0.79 -16.47 -42.90
C ALA A 167 0.93 -17.96 -42.58
N TRP A 168 0.08 -18.81 -43.16
CA TRP A 168 0.13 -20.26 -42.95
C TRP A 168 1.39 -20.89 -43.54
N CYS A 169 1.81 -20.47 -44.74
CA CYS A 169 3.05 -20.96 -45.34
C CYS A 169 4.29 -20.56 -44.51
N ALA A 170 4.32 -19.34 -43.96
CA ALA A 170 5.39 -18.88 -43.09
C ALA A 170 5.44 -19.67 -41.78
N ASP A 171 4.28 -19.88 -41.16
CA ASP A 171 4.16 -20.64 -39.91
C ASP A 171 4.49 -22.13 -40.07
N VAL A 172 4.18 -22.75 -41.21
CA VAL A 172 4.64 -24.14 -41.46
C VAL A 172 6.16 -24.16 -41.68
N ARG A 173 6.70 -23.16 -42.38
CA ARG A 173 8.15 -23.08 -42.68
C ARG A 173 9.03 -22.77 -41.47
N SER A 174 8.48 -22.28 -40.36
CA SER A 174 9.28 -22.05 -39.15
C SER A 174 9.90 -23.33 -38.63
N ASP A 175 9.17 -24.45 -38.73
CA ASP A 175 9.56 -25.74 -38.13
C ASP A 175 9.64 -26.88 -39.15
N TRP A 176 9.28 -26.63 -40.41
CA TRP A 176 9.33 -27.63 -41.49
C TRP A 176 9.97 -27.09 -42.77
N THR A 177 10.85 -27.89 -43.38
CA THR A 177 11.54 -27.52 -44.62
C THR A 177 11.18 -28.42 -45.80
N ARG A 178 11.21 -29.74 -45.61
CA ARG A 178 10.86 -30.75 -46.64
C ARG A 178 10.56 -32.11 -46.01
N PHE A 179 9.86 -32.97 -46.76
CA PHE A 179 9.72 -34.40 -46.43
C PHE A 179 11.02 -35.18 -46.72
N GLN A 180 11.38 -36.13 -45.86
CA GLN A 180 12.55 -36.99 -46.07
C GLN A 180 12.32 -38.03 -47.17
N HIS A 181 11.05 -38.43 -47.41
CA HIS A 181 10.68 -39.41 -48.43
C HIS A 181 9.67 -38.85 -49.46
N PRO A 182 10.09 -37.89 -50.31
CA PRO A 182 9.21 -37.09 -51.19
C PRO A 182 8.39 -37.91 -52.22
N TRP A 183 8.82 -39.12 -52.56
CA TRP A 183 8.14 -40.00 -53.52
C TRP A 183 7.21 -41.03 -52.85
N THR A 184 6.93 -40.88 -51.57
CA THR A 184 6.00 -41.75 -50.83
C THR A 184 4.73 -41.01 -50.45
N LEU A 185 3.66 -41.76 -50.15
CA LEU A 185 2.37 -41.20 -49.76
C LEU A 185 2.42 -40.62 -48.34
N TYR A 186 1.80 -39.45 -48.18
CA TYR A 186 1.52 -38.78 -46.93
C TYR A 186 0.05 -38.40 -46.86
N GLU A 187 -0.49 -38.39 -45.65
CA GLU A 187 -1.84 -37.93 -45.36
C GLU A 187 -1.89 -37.16 -44.04
N PHE A 188 -2.93 -36.34 -43.90
CA PHE A 188 -3.24 -35.66 -42.65
C PHE A 188 -3.95 -36.62 -41.69
N THR A 189 -3.58 -36.61 -40.41
CA THR A 189 -4.27 -37.38 -39.36
C THR A 189 -5.76 -37.04 -39.25
N HIS A 190 -6.11 -35.79 -39.54
CA HIS A 190 -7.47 -35.31 -39.72
C HIS A 190 -7.45 -34.08 -40.65
N PRO A 191 -8.58 -33.74 -41.30
CA PRO A 191 -8.70 -32.50 -42.06
C PRO A 191 -8.25 -31.27 -41.23
N PRO A 192 -7.39 -30.38 -41.76
CA PRO A 192 -6.96 -29.18 -41.04
C PRO A 192 -8.11 -28.24 -40.72
N ALA A 193 -8.15 -27.70 -39.51
CA ALA A 193 -9.18 -26.77 -39.08
C ALA A 193 -9.06 -25.40 -39.77
N HIS A 194 -10.20 -24.85 -40.18
CA HIS A 194 -10.30 -23.55 -40.83
C HIS A 194 -11.61 -22.85 -40.44
N LEU A 195 -11.59 -21.52 -40.37
CA LEU A 195 -12.78 -20.72 -40.14
C LEU A 195 -13.13 -19.96 -41.42
N THR A 196 -14.01 -20.55 -42.22
CA THR A 196 -14.45 -19.97 -43.51
C THR A 196 -15.10 -18.60 -43.28
N GLY A 197 -14.68 -17.62 -44.09
CA GLY A 197 -15.13 -16.23 -44.02
C GLY A 197 -14.50 -15.39 -42.91
N SER A 198 -13.52 -15.93 -42.18
CA SER A 198 -12.80 -15.19 -41.14
C SER A 198 -12.00 -14.00 -41.67
N THR A 199 -11.54 -14.05 -42.92
CA THR A 199 -10.80 -12.94 -43.56
C THR A 199 -11.70 -11.77 -43.96
N GLU A 200 -12.96 -12.03 -44.32
CA GLU A 200 -13.93 -10.97 -44.66
C GLU A 200 -14.32 -10.11 -43.45
N ARG A 201 -14.06 -10.59 -42.22
CA ARG A 201 -14.32 -9.86 -40.97
C ARG A 201 -13.60 -8.52 -40.89
N ALA A 202 -12.50 -8.33 -41.62
CA ALA A 202 -11.79 -7.05 -41.66
C ALA A 202 -12.69 -5.89 -42.15
N GLY A 203 -13.71 -6.17 -42.96
CA GLY A 203 -14.67 -5.18 -43.47
C GLY A 203 -15.84 -4.85 -42.52
N LEU A 204 -15.93 -5.49 -41.34
CA LEU A 204 -17.00 -5.21 -40.37
C LEU A 204 -16.71 -3.97 -39.51
N GLY A 205 -17.76 -3.35 -38.97
CA GLY A 205 -17.63 -2.24 -38.01
C GLY A 205 -16.96 -2.64 -36.68
N PRO A 206 -16.44 -1.69 -35.89
CA PRO A 206 -15.71 -1.97 -34.64
C PRO A 206 -16.49 -2.80 -33.62
N ALA A 207 -17.80 -2.59 -33.50
CA ALA A 207 -18.66 -3.35 -32.57
C ALA A 207 -18.71 -4.86 -32.93
N ALA A 208 -19.03 -5.19 -34.18
CA ALA A 208 -19.04 -6.58 -34.65
C ALA A 208 -17.66 -7.22 -34.54
N ARG A 209 -16.62 -6.43 -34.81
CA ARG A 209 -15.23 -6.84 -34.69
C ARG A 209 -14.85 -7.16 -33.23
N ARG A 210 -15.34 -6.40 -32.24
CA ARG A 210 -15.17 -6.70 -30.80
C ARG A 210 -15.90 -7.98 -30.41
N GLU A 211 -17.17 -8.16 -30.79
CA GLU A 211 -17.93 -9.39 -30.51
C GLU A 211 -17.25 -10.62 -31.13
N PHE A 212 -16.71 -10.50 -32.36
CA PHE A 212 -15.95 -11.57 -32.99
C PHE A 212 -14.70 -11.94 -32.20
N ALA A 213 -13.96 -10.96 -31.68
CA ALA A 213 -12.77 -11.21 -30.87
C ALA A 213 -13.11 -11.94 -29.56
N GLU A 214 -14.18 -11.52 -28.88
CA GLU A 214 -14.64 -12.21 -27.67
C GLU A 214 -15.12 -13.63 -27.97
N LEU A 215 -15.73 -13.85 -29.13
CA LEU A 215 -16.14 -15.17 -29.59
C LEU A 215 -14.93 -16.08 -29.90
N LEU A 216 -13.86 -15.54 -30.49
CA LEU A 216 -12.60 -16.27 -30.68
C LEU A 216 -11.94 -16.61 -29.34
N MET A 217 -11.93 -15.67 -28.39
CA MET A 217 -11.40 -15.89 -27.04
C MET A 217 -12.18 -16.97 -26.28
N HIS A 218 -13.51 -17.00 -26.41
CA HIS A 218 -14.33 -18.10 -25.91
C HIS A 218 -14.00 -19.42 -26.62
N GLY A 219 -13.80 -19.39 -27.94
CA GLY A 219 -13.32 -20.53 -28.72
C GLY A 219 -12.00 -21.09 -28.19
N LEU A 220 -11.02 -20.23 -27.89
CA LEU A 220 -9.74 -20.62 -27.28
C LEU A 220 -9.90 -21.29 -25.92
N ARG A 221 -10.99 -21.06 -25.20
CA ARG A 221 -11.31 -21.79 -23.95
C ARG A 221 -11.86 -23.19 -24.22
N THR A 222 -12.66 -23.34 -25.28
CA THR A 222 -13.45 -24.55 -25.52
C THR A 222 -12.89 -25.53 -26.57
N TRP A 223 -12.05 -25.07 -27.50
CA TRP A 223 -11.54 -25.91 -28.59
C TRP A 223 -10.47 -26.91 -28.12
N GLY A 224 -10.41 -28.08 -28.74
CA GLY A 224 -9.33 -29.05 -28.51
C GLY A 224 -8.04 -28.69 -29.25
N GLU A 225 -6.95 -29.42 -28.98
CA GLU A 225 -5.64 -29.15 -29.61
C GLU A 225 -5.61 -29.49 -31.12
N GLU A 226 -6.50 -30.37 -31.57
CA GLU A 226 -6.72 -30.73 -32.99
C GLU A 226 -7.16 -29.55 -33.86
N VAL A 227 -7.67 -28.48 -33.24
CA VAL A 227 -8.05 -27.25 -33.93
C VAL A 227 -6.81 -26.41 -34.27
N PHE A 228 -5.73 -26.52 -33.51
CA PHE A 228 -4.54 -25.69 -33.67
C PHE A 228 -3.43 -26.38 -34.46
N THR A 229 -3.37 -27.71 -34.41
CA THR A 229 -2.30 -28.49 -35.05
C THR A 229 -2.86 -29.69 -35.79
N VAL A 230 -2.14 -30.13 -36.81
CA VAL A 230 -2.43 -31.34 -37.57
C VAL A 230 -1.12 -32.05 -37.89
N THR A 231 -1.12 -33.38 -37.89
CA THR A 231 0.09 -34.15 -38.25
C THR A 231 -0.03 -34.67 -39.67
N VAL A 232 0.99 -34.40 -40.48
CA VAL A 232 1.17 -35.00 -41.81
C VAL A 232 2.13 -36.17 -41.66
N HIS A 233 1.69 -37.37 -42.05
CA HIS A 233 2.44 -38.59 -41.81
C HIS A 233 2.29 -39.58 -42.96
N ARG A 234 3.15 -40.60 -42.97
CA ARG A 234 3.08 -41.71 -43.92
C ARG A 234 2.07 -42.76 -43.41
N PRO A 235 0.97 -43.05 -44.12
CA PRO A 235 -0.12 -43.89 -43.62
C PRO A 235 0.31 -45.33 -43.29
N THR A 236 1.20 -45.90 -44.10
CA THR A 236 1.73 -47.27 -43.89
C THR A 236 2.86 -47.34 -42.88
N TYR A 237 3.37 -46.19 -42.40
CA TYR A 237 4.49 -46.12 -41.46
C TYR A 237 4.25 -44.97 -40.48
N SER A 238 3.18 -45.09 -39.70
CA SER A 238 2.84 -44.13 -38.65
C SER A 238 4.09 -43.79 -37.82
N PHE A 239 4.33 -42.50 -37.59
CA PHE A 239 5.49 -41.94 -36.87
C PHE A 239 6.85 -41.92 -37.61
N LYS A 240 7.02 -42.57 -38.77
CA LYS A 240 8.24 -42.47 -39.58
C LYS A 240 8.13 -41.29 -40.55
N ASP A 241 8.88 -40.22 -40.31
CA ASP A 241 8.83 -38.95 -41.06
C ASP A 241 7.48 -38.19 -40.90
N ALA A 242 6.96 -38.16 -39.67
CA ALA A 242 5.75 -37.40 -39.32
C ALA A 242 6.09 -35.95 -38.94
N HIS A 243 5.29 -35.00 -39.42
CA HIS A 243 5.49 -33.57 -39.22
C HIS A 243 4.22 -32.93 -38.66
N THR A 244 4.34 -32.20 -37.56
CA THR A 244 3.23 -31.45 -36.99
C THR A 244 3.21 -30.05 -37.59
N TRP A 245 2.11 -29.71 -38.25
CA TRP A 245 1.90 -28.40 -38.87
C TRP A 245 0.81 -27.61 -38.12
N PRO A 246 0.93 -26.28 -38.04
CA PRO A 246 -0.18 -25.43 -37.62
C PRO A 246 -1.34 -25.56 -38.62
N THR A 247 -2.58 -25.50 -38.13
CA THR A 247 -3.76 -25.43 -39.01
C THR A 247 -3.90 -24.02 -39.60
N PRO A 248 -4.63 -23.84 -40.72
CA PRO A 248 -4.98 -22.51 -41.22
C PRO A 248 -5.64 -21.62 -40.16
N LEU A 249 -6.46 -22.18 -39.27
CA LEU A 249 -7.05 -21.41 -38.17
C LEU A 249 -6.00 -20.94 -37.15
N ALA A 250 -5.01 -21.76 -36.78
CA ALA A 250 -3.94 -21.33 -35.88
C ALA A 250 -3.13 -20.17 -36.47
N SER A 251 -2.82 -20.22 -37.77
CA SER A 251 -2.11 -19.14 -38.46
C SER A 251 -2.94 -17.88 -38.61
N TYR A 252 -4.26 -18.00 -38.82
CA TYR A 252 -5.17 -16.85 -38.73
C TYR A 252 -5.10 -16.20 -37.34
N LEU A 253 -5.23 -17.00 -36.28
CA LEU A 253 -5.22 -16.50 -34.90
C LEU A 253 -3.89 -15.85 -34.51
N ARG A 254 -2.77 -16.33 -35.03
CA ARG A 254 -1.43 -15.78 -34.77
C ARG A 254 -1.14 -14.52 -35.60
N GLY A 255 -1.54 -14.53 -36.87
CA GLY A 255 -1.07 -13.55 -37.87
C GLY A 255 -2.00 -12.37 -38.13
N MET A 256 -3.31 -12.51 -37.89
CA MET A 256 -4.30 -11.53 -38.35
C MET A 256 -4.72 -10.54 -37.27
N ALA A 257 -5.16 -9.35 -37.71
CA ALA A 257 -5.57 -8.23 -36.86
C ALA A 257 -6.99 -8.39 -36.28
N TRP A 258 -7.16 -9.33 -35.35
CA TRP A 258 -8.46 -9.64 -34.75
C TRP A 258 -8.62 -9.17 -33.31
N LEU A 259 -7.54 -9.01 -32.54
CA LEU A 259 -7.59 -8.70 -31.11
C LEU A 259 -7.71 -7.18 -30.89
N PRO A 260 -8.75 -6.70 -30.17
CA PRO A 260 -8.92 -5.27 -29.91
C PRO A 260 -7.93 -4.77 -28.87
N VAL A 261 -7.44 -3.55 -29.06
CA VAL A 261 -6.74 -2.74 -28.06
C VAL A 261 -7.43 -1.37 -27.97
N GLU A 262 -7.47 -0.80 -26.78
CA GLU A 262 -8.05 0.52 -26.53
C GLU A 262 -7.04 1.60 -26.89
N GLU A 263 -7.46 2.54 -27.73
CA GLU A 263 -6.75 3.78 -28.07
C GLU A 263 -7.68 4.97 -27.75
N PRO A 264 -7.16 6.21 -27.65
CA PRO A 264 -7.93 7.36 -27.18
C PRO A 264 -9.19 7.68 -27.99
N ASP A 265 -9.14 7.50 -29.32
CA ASP A 265 -10.25 7.87 -30.21
C ASP A 265 -11.15 6.68 -30.52
N ASP A 266 -10.59 5.59 -31.04
CA ASP A 266 -11.31 4.39 -31.45
C ASP A 266 -10.50 3.12 -31.17
N PRO A 267 -11.13 1.97 -30.90
CA PRO A 267 -10.41 0.71 -30.72
C PRO A 267 -9.68 0.32 -32.01
N SER A 268 -8.37 0.11 -31.90
CA SER A 268 -7.61 -0.53 -32.98
C SER A 268 -7.62 -2.04 -32.80
N PHE A 269 -7.34 -2.77 -33.88
CA PHE A 269 -7.27 -4.22 -33.85
C PHE A 269 -5.90 -4.67 -34.35
N VAL A 270 -5.27 -5.53 -33.57
CA VAL A 270 -3.90 -5.96 -33.81
C VAL A 270 -3.81 -7.49 -33.77
N ALA A 271 -2.72 -8.03 -34.32
CA ALA A 271 -2.39 -9.44 -34.10
C ALA A 271 -1.94 -9.63 -32.64
N PRO A 272 -2.12 -10.82 -32.02
CA PRO A 272 -1.72 -11.05 -30.64
C PRO A 272 -0.27 -10.65 -30.34
N ARG A 273 0.64 -10.87 -31.29
CA ARG A 273 2.06 -10.45 -31.22
C ARG A 273 2.33 -8.96 -31.07
N ARG A 274 1.33 -8.09 -31.19
CA ARG A 274 1.44 -6.64 -30.99
C ARG A 274 0.67 -6.15 -29.76
N ALA A 275 -0.05 -7.03 -29.08
CA ALA A 275 -0.82 -6.70 -27.90
C ALA A 275 -0.07 -7.09 -26.63
N TRP A 276 -0.36 -6.35 -25.55
CA TRP A 276 0.21 -6.57 -24.24
C TRP A 276 -0.86 -6.93 -23.22
N PHE A 277 -0.45 -7.72 -22.23
CA PHE A 277 -1.21 -7.89 -21.01
C PHE A 277 -0.27 -7.84 -19.79
N SER A 278 -0.84 -7.45 -18.66
CA SER A 278 -0.20 -7.49 -17.34
C SER A 278 -0.96 -8.47 -16.43
N THR A 279 -0.24 -9.23 -15.62
CA THR A 279 -0.82 -10.11 -14.58
C THR A 279 -1.37 -9.32 -13.41
N ASP A 280 -0.78 -8.15 -13.14
CA ASP A 280 -1.10 -7.30 -11.99
C ASP A 280 -2.21 -6.28 -12.33
N GLY A 281 -2.79 -6.40 -13.53
CA GLY A 281 -4.02 -5.72 -13.95
C GLY A 281 -3.80 -4.40 -14.69
N GLU A 282 -2.68 -3.70 -14.47
CA GLU A 282 -2.42 -2.39 -15.06
C GLU A 282 -1.20 -2.39 -16.00
N LEU A 283 -1.39 -1.81 -17.18
CA LEU A 283 -0.33 -1.47 -18.13
C LEU A 283 -0.03 0.03 -18.01
N PRO A 284 1.18 0.48 -18.38
CA PRO A 284 1.47 1.91 -18.44
C PRO A 284 0.50 2.62 -19.39
N ALA A 285 0.11 3.86 -19.07
CA ALA A 285 -0.93 4.59 -19.79
C ALA A 285 -0.61 4.84 -21.29
N PHE A 286 0.67 4.84 -21.67
CA PHE A 286 1.15 4.97 -23.05
C PHE A 286 1.25 3.61 -23.79
N VAL A 287 0.81 2.51 -23.16
CA VAL A 287 0.72 1.19 -23.78
C VAL A 287 -0.75 0.84 -23.99
N PRO A 288 -1.21 0.60 -25.23
CA PRO A 288 -2.60 0.24 -25.50
C PRO A 288 -3.04 -0.99 -24.71
N ALA A 289 -4.11 -0.85 -23.94
CA ALA A 289 -4.62 -1.92 -23.08
C ALA A 289 -5.68 -2.75 -23.80
N LEU A 290 -5.81 -4.02 -23.43
CA LEU A 290 -6.94 -4.83 -23.88
C LEU A 290 -8.25 -4.35 -23.24
N PRO A 291 -9.39 -4.36 -23.97
CA PRO A 291 -10.70 -4.05 -23.40
C PRO A 291 -11.01 -4.90 -22.18
N LEU A 292 -11.76 -4.36 -21.22
CA LEU A 292 -12.09 -5.06 -19.97
C LEU A 292 -12.76 -6.42 -20.23
N SER A 293 -13.62 -6.52 -21.24
CA SER A 293 -14.27 -7.78 -21.61
C SER A 293 -13.29 -8.85 -22.09
N THR A 294 -12.26 -8.46 -22.86
CA THR A 294 -11.18 -9.36 -23.29
C THR A 294 -10.26 -9.73 -22.12
N ARG A 295 -9.92 -8.78 -21.24
CA ARG A 295 -9.10 -9.04 -20.04
C ARG A 295 -9.77 -10.03 -19.08
N ARG A 296 -11.10 -9.97 -18.91
CA ARG A 296 -11.84 -10.93 -18.09
C ARG A 296 -11.69 -12.37 -18.57
N LEU A 297 -11.58 -12.59 -19.88
CA LEU A 297 -11.36 -13.93 -20.46
C LEU A 297 -9.91 -14.42 -20.29
N LEU A 298 -8.96 -13.51 -20.07
CA LEU A 298 -7.55 -13.82 -19.75
C LEU A 298 -7.34 -14.15 -18.25
N THR A 299 -8.41 -14.45 -17.51
CA THR A 299 -8.32 -15.05 -16.17
C THR A 299 -8.21 -16.58 -16.22
N ASP A 300 -8.63 -17.19 -17.34
CA ASP A 300 -8.51 -18.62 -17.57
C ASP A 300 -7.09 -18.98 -18.01
N ARG A 301 -6.42 -19.84 -17.23
CA ARG A 301 -5.03 -20.25 -17.46
C ARG A 301 -4.81 -20.85 -18.85
N ASN A 302 -5.74 -21.67 -19.36
CA ASN A 302 -5.60 -22.30 -20.67
C ASN A 302 -5.69 -21.27 -21.79
N VAL A 303 -6.57 -20.28 -21.63
CA VAL A 303 -6.71 -19.18 -22.59
C VAL A 303 -5.44 -18.33 -22.60
N VAL A 304 -4.88 -18.01 -21.43
CA VAL A 304 -3.60 -17.28 -21.33
C VAL A 304 -2.47 -18.05 -22.01
N GLU A 305 -2.30 -19.34 -21.70
CA GLU A 305 -1.25 -20.17 -22.31
C GLU A 305 -1.40 -20.27 -23.84
N ARG A 306 -2.63 -20.40 -24.34
CA ARG A 306 -2.91 -20.38 -25.79
C ARG A 306 -2.63 -19.03 -26.41
N MET A 307 -3.05 -17.93 -25.78
CA MET A 307 -2.78 -16.58 -26.27
C MET A 307 -1.27 -16.26 -26.31
N LEU A 308 -0.51 -16.71 -25.32
CA LEU A 308 0.95 -16.63 -25.32
C LEU A 308 1.56 -17.42 -26.49
N ARG A 309 1.09 -18.66 -26.77
CA ARG A 309 1.50 -19.45 -27.95
C ARG A 309 1.13 -18.79 -29.29
N LEU A 310 0.08 -17.96 -29.30
CA LEU A 310 -0.31 -17.13 -30.44
C LEU A 310 0.48 -15.82 -30.55
N GLY A 311 1.33 -15.52 -29.57
CA GLY A 311 2.24 -14.37 -29.57
C GLY A 311 1.85 -13.23 -28.63
N LEU A 312 0.75 -13.33 -27.86
CA LEU A 312 0.39 -12.31 -26.87
C LEU A 312 1.58 -12.05 -25.94
N ARG A 313 1.94 -10.78 -25.73
CA ARG A 313 3.10 -10.42 -24.94
C ARG A 313 2.70 -10.12 -23.50
N ARG A 314 3.48 -10.62 -22.55
CA ARG A 314 3.36 -10.30 -21.12
C ARG A 314 4.34 -9.18 -20.78
N TRP A 315 3.83 -8.08 -20.21
CA TRP A 315 4.60 -6.87 -19.92
C TRP A 315 5.78 -7.11 -18.97
N GLU A 316 5.60 -8.01 -18.01
CA GLU A 316 6.61 -8.33 -16.98
C GLU A 316 7.55 -9.47 -17.36
N ASP A 317 7.34 -10.11 -18.52
CA ASP A 317 8.15 -11.25 -18.93
C ASP A 317 9.43 -10.77 -19.65
N PRO A 318 10.63 -11.12 -19.14
CA PRO A 318 11.89 -10.75 -19.75
C PRO A 318 12.05 -11.22 -21.21
N GLN A 319 11.35 -12.29 -21.61
CA GLN A 319 11.39 -12.79 -22.99
C GLN A 319 10.80 -11.80 -24.00
N HIS A 320 9.91 -10.90 -23.56
CA HIS A 320 9.28 -9.89 -24.40
C HIS A 320 9.96 -8.51 -24.29
N ALA A 321 11.06 -8.38 -23.55
CA ALA A 321 11.69 -7.09 -23.29
C ALA A 321 12.20 -6.39 -24.57
N GLY A 322 12.73 -7.14 -25.55
CA GLY A 322 13.11 -6.58 -26.87
C GLY A 322 11.93 -5.92 -27.59
N ALA A 323 10.79 -6.60 -27.58
CA ALA A 323 9.54 -6.06 -28.09
C ALA A 323 9.06 -4.81 -27.34
N ALA A 324 9.31 -4.71 -26.04
CA ALA A 324 9.01 -3.52 -25.25
C ALA A 324 9.93 -2.34 -25.62
N VAL A 325 11.24 -2.57 -25.78
CA VAL A 325 12.20 -1.53 -26.20
C VAL A 325 11.84 -0.94 -27.56
N SER A 326 11.60 -1.78 -28.56
CA SER A 326 11.20 -1.32 -29.90
C SER A 326 9.87 -0.54 -29.86
N GLN A 327 8.84 -1.07 -29.18
CA GLN A 327 7.55 -0.40 -29.15
C GLN A 327 7.56 0.91 -28.35
N LEU A 328 8.30 0.99 -27.25
CA LEU A 328 8.42 2.23 -26.48
C LEU A 328 9.11 3.32 -27.31
N ALA A 329 10.12 2.96 -28.10
CA ALA A 329 10.75 3.90 -29.03
C ALA A 329 9.73 4.41 -30.07
N ASP A 330 8.89 3.55 -30.63
CA ASP A 330 7.85 3.94 -31.59
C ASP A 330 6.77 4.85 -30.96
N VAL A 331 6.35 4.55 -29.73
CA VAL A 331 5.34 5.34 -29.00
C VAL A 331 5.87 6.74 -28.67
N LEU A 332 7.15 6.85 -28.28
CA LEU A 332 7.77 8.14 -28.05
C LEU A 332 7.91 8.96 -29.34
N ASP A 333 8.28 8.31 -30.44
CA ASP A 333 8.44 8.96 -31.75
C ASP A 333 7.15 9.61 -32.26
N LYS A 334 6.01 8.94 -32.03
CA LYS A 334 4.69 9.43 -32.44
C LYS A 334 4.18 10.60 -31.59
N GLY A 335 4.86 10.91 -30.48
CA GLY A 335 4.39 11.91 -29.53
C GLY A 335 3.25 11.41 -28.63
N ASP A 336 3.05 10.10 -28.54
CA ASP A 336 1.97 9.47 -27.75
C ASP A 336 2.30 9.44 -26.23
N VAL A 337 3.42 10.02 -25.81
CA VAL A 337 3.86 10.11 -24.41
C VAL A 337 3.74 11.55 -23.92
N PRO A 338 2.69 11.86 -23.13
CA PRO A 338 2.60 13.14 -22.43
C PRO A 338 3.82 13.42 -21.55
N GLU A 339 4.26 14.67 -21.50
CA GLU A 339 5.45 15.10 -20.74
C GLU A 339 5.38 14.71 -19.25
N TYR A 340 4.19 14.73 -18.63
CA TYR A 340 4.01 14.33 -17.24
C TYR A 340 4.24 12.81 -16.99
N LEU A 341 4.26 11.98 -18.04
CA LEU A 341 4.56 10.55 -17.96
C LEU A 341 6.04 10.22 -18.20
N SER A 342 6.89 11.20 -18.50
CA SER A 342 8.32 11.02 -18.82
C SER A 342 9.08 10.16 -17.81
N VAL A 343 8.85 10.38 -16.50
CA VAL A 343 9.50 9.61 -15.43
C VAL A 343 9.04 8.15 -15.44
N SER A 344 7.74 7.92 -15.59
CA SER A 344 7.19 6.56 -15.69
C SER A 344 7.71 5.84 -16.94
N PHE A 345 7.77 6.54 -18.07
CA PHE A 345 8.31 6.05 -19.32
C PHE A 345 9.78 5.63 -19.19
N LYS A 346 10.65 6.51 -18.64
CA LYS A 346 12.08 6.21 -18.38
C LYS A 346 12.23 4.91 -17.60
N ARG A 347 11.50 4.78 -16.50
CA ARG A 347 11.52 3.58 -15.65
C ARG A 347 11.14 2.30 -16.40
N HIS A 348 10.12 2.34 -17.26
CA HIS A 348 9.72 1.17 -18.04
C HIS A 348 10.73 0.82 -19.14
N TYR A 349 11.34 1.81 -19.77
CA TYR A 349 12.37 1.62 -20.79
C TYR A 349 13.69 1.10 -20.20
N GLU A 350 14.15 1.66 -19.07
CA GLU A 350 15.31 1.18 -18.30
C GLU A 350 15.15 -0.28 -17.90
N ARG A 351 13.98 -0.65 -17.36
CA ARG A 351 13.66 -2.04 -16.99
C ARG A 351 13.72 -2.98 -18.19
N ALA A 352 13.24 -2.52 -19.36
CA ALA A 352 13.31 -3.31 -20.58
C ALA A 352 14.78 -3.52 -21.01
N TRP A 353 15.63 -2.49 -20.95
CA TRP A 353 17.07 -2.62 -21.20
C TRP A 353 17.77 -3.59 -20.26
N SER A 354 17.51 -3.52 -18.94
CA SER A 354 18.06 -4.50 -17.99
C SER A 354 17.68 -5.94 -18.34
N ASN A 355 16.45 -6.18 -18.78
CA ASN A 355 16.00 -7.51 -19.18
C ASN A 355 16.67 -7.99 -20.48
N ILE A 356 16.88 -7.10 -21.44
CA ILE A 356 17.52 -7.40 -22.71
C ILE A 356 18.98 -7.77 -22.51
N VAL A 357 19.70 -6.98 -21.71
CA VAL A 357 21.08 -7.25 -21.36
C VAL A 357 21.23 -8.60 -20.66
N ARG A 358 20.31 -8.93 -19.75
CA ARG A 358 20.29 -10.23 -19.05
C ARG A 358 20.00 -11.41 -19.98
N THR A 359 19.13 -11.23 -20.99
CA THR A 359 18.75 -12.30 -21.92
C THR A 359 19.69 -12.41 -23.13
N GLY A 360 20.48 -11.37 -23.41
CA GLY A 360 21.35 -11.27 -24.58
C GLY A 360 20.61 -11.22 -25.92
N ARG A 361 19.29 -10.97 -25.91
CA ARG A 361 18.44 -10.98 -27.12
C ARG A 361 18.29 -9.57 -27.68
N TRP A 362 18.91 -9.32 -28.83
CA TRP A 362 18.79 -8.04 -29.52
C TRP A 362 17.32 -7.72 -29.90
N PRO A 363 16.82 -6.49 -29.67
CA PRO A 363 15.42 -6.14 -29.94
C PRO A 363 15.01 -6.21 -31.41
N TRP A 364 15.95 -5.90 -32.30
CA TRP A 364 15.69 -5.66 -33.73
C TRP A 364 16.17 -6.83 -34.58
N ALA A 365 15.48 -7.09 -35.68
CA ALA A 365 15.91 -8.05 -36.68
C ALA A 365 17.16 -7.55 -37.43
N PRO A 366 17.93 -8.45 -38.10
CA PRO A 366 19.04 -8.02 -38.93
C PRO A 366 18.58 -7.02 -40.01
N ARG A 367 19.24 -5.86 -40.09
CA ARG A 367 18.94 -4.74 -41.01
C ARG A 367 17.64 -3.96 -40.73
N GLU A 368 16.98 -4.21 -39.61
CA GLU A 368 15.91 -3.34 -39.12
C GLU A 368 16.51 -2.03 -38.56
N GLU A 369 15.80 -0.91 -38.73
CA GLU A 369 16.23 0.39 -38.21
C GLU A 369 16.24 0.37 -36.68
N VAL A 370 17.39 0.68 -36.08
CA VAL A 370 17.57 0.70 -34.63
C VAL A 370 17.17 2.08 -34.10
N ARG A 371 16.03 2.15 -33.40
CA ARG A 371 15.54 3.39 -32.79
C ARG A 371 15.71 3.32 -31.27
N LEU A 372 16.61 4.14 -30.73
CA LEU A 372 16.90 4.20 -29.30
C LEU A 372 16.10 5.32 -28.64
N VAL A 373 15.72 5.16 -27.38
CA VAL A 373 15.28 6.31 -26.56
C VAL A 373 16.50 6.88 -25.86
N VAL A 374 16.73 8.17 -26.08
CA VAL A 374 17.82 8.91 -25.48
C VAL A 374 17.30 10.14 -24.75
N SER A 375 18.08 10.58 -23.77
CA SER A 375 17.98 11.91 -23.16
C SER A 375 18.98 12.82 -23.87
N ARG A 376 18.53 13.99 -24.32
CA ARG A 376 19.38 15.08 -24.85
C ARG A 376 18.92 16.37 -24.23
N THR A 377 19.82 17.15 -23.64
CA THR A 377 19.47 18.42 -22.96
C THR A 377 18.28 18.27 -22.01
N HIS A 378 18.23 17.19 -21.21
CA HIS A 378 17.13 16.80 -20.33
C HIS A 378 15.77 16.50 -20.98
N VAL A 379 15.69 16.45 -22.31
CA VAL A 379 14.48 16.11 -23.07
C VAL A 379 14.59 14.67 -23.58
N LEU A 380 13.52 13.90 -23.37
CA LEU A 380 13.38 12.57 -23.95
C LEU A 380 13.11 12.67 -25.44
N GLY A 381 13.89 11.93 -26.22
CA GLY A 381 13.69 11.83 -27.66
C GLY A 381 14.08 10.46 -28.18
N THR A 382 13.78 10.22 -29.46
CA THR A 382 14.26 9.04 -30.17
C THR A 382 15.56 9.37 -30.92
N PHE A 383 16.41 8.38 -31.07
CA PHE A 383 17.69 8.51 -31.76
C PHE A 383 17.91 7.39 -32.75
N ILE A 384 18.23 7.85 -33.95
CA ILE A 384 18.76 7.25 -35.18
C ILE A 384 20.26 6.97 -35.26
N PRO A 385 20.89 5.89 -34.73
CA PRO A 385 22.35 5.78 -34.81
C PRO A 385 22.82 5.73 -36.27
N SER A 386 23.59 6.73 -36.69
CA SER A 386 24.21 6.83 -38.01
C SER A 386 25.74 6.78 -37.89
N ALA A 387 26.43 6.40 -38.98
CA ALA A 387 27.88 6.34 -39.01
C ALA A 387 28.55 7.70 -38.80
N ASP A 388 27.90 8.78 -39.23
CA ASP A 388 28.42 10.16 -39.25
C ASP A 388 28.12 10.97 -37.97
N GLU A 389 27.33 10.42 -37.04
CA GLU A 389 26.91 11.12 -35.82
C GLU A 389 27.75 10.75 -34.59
N ALA A 390 27.64 11.58 -33.54
CA ALA A 390 28.29 11.34 -32.26
C ALA A 390 27.82 10.00 -31.63
N PRO A 391 28.72 9.27 -30.94
CA PRO A 391 28.35 8.01 -30.30
C PRO A 391 27.26 8.23 -29.23
N VAL A 392 26.43 7.21 -29.03
CA VAL A 392 25.46 7.19 -27.93
C VAL A 392 26.19 6.92 -26.63
N ILE A 393 26.07 7.85 -25.68
CA ILE A 393 26.63 7.71 -24.35
C ILE A 393 25.74 6.75 -23.55
N VAL A 394 26.36 5.77 -22.90
CA VAL A 394 25.68 4.82 -22.00
C VAL A 394 26.29 4.99 -20.62
N CYS A 395 25.45 5.35 -19.64
CA CYS A 395 25.87 5.43 -18.25
C CYS A 395 26.29 4.04 -17.76
N ASP A 396 27.53 3.90 -17.32
CA ASP A 396 28.12 2.68 -16.75
C ASP A 396 28.66 2.89 -15.33
N GLU A 397 28.64 4.13 -14.86
CA GLU A 397 28.99 4.55 -13.50
C GLU A 397 27.95 5.55 -12.99
N ALA A 398 27.78 5.61 -11.66
CA ALA A 398 26.96 6.64 -11.02
C ALA A 398 27.84 7.87 -10.76
N ASP A 399 27.94 8.75 -11.75
CA ASP A 399 28.65 10.03 -11.67
C ASP A 399 27.67 11.16 -12.02
N PRO A 400 26.89 11.67 -11.04
CA PRO A 400 25.85 12.67 -11.27
C PRO A 400 26.37 13.94 -11.94
N LEU A 401 27.65 14.25 -11.72
CA LEU A 401 28.28 15.44 -12.29
C LEU A 401 28.66 15.22 -13.74
N LYS A 402 29.29 14.10 -14.11
CA LYS A 402 29.52 13.78 -15.53
C LYS A 402 28.20 13.66 -16.27
N GLU A 403 27.18 13.03 -15.69
CA GLU A 403 25.83 12.97 -16.26
C GLU A 403 25.26 14.37 -16.50
N ALA A 404 25.39 15.28 -15.52
CA ALA A 404 24.94 16.66 -15.63
C ALA A 404 25.77 17.52 -16.62
N LEU A 405 26.97 17.09 -17.02
CA LEU A 405 27.82 17.79 -17.98
C LEU A 405 27.71 17.23 -19.41
N ILE A 406 27.42 15.94 -19.56
CA ILE A 406 27.30 15.26 -20.86
C ILE A 406 26.03 15.69 -21.60
N GLU A 407 24.90 15.84 -20.91
CA GLU A 407 23.64 16.23 -21.54
C GLU A 407 23.65 17.68 -22.08
N PRO A 408 24.17 18.70 -21.36
CA PRO A 408 24.32 20.06 -21.89
C PRO A 408 25.27 20.16 -23.09
N ALA A 409 26.26 19.25 -23.20
CA ALA A 409 27.14 19.16 -24.37
C ALA A 409 26.41 18.63 -25.63
N GLY A 410 25.13 18.26 -25.52
CA GLY A 410 24.29 17.82 -26.64
C GLY A 410 24.45 16.36 -27.04
N HIS A 411 25.19 15.56 -26.27
CA HIS A 411 25.38 14.14 -26.57
C HIS A 411 24.10 13.32 -26.30
N PRO A 412 23.71 12.36 -27.17
CA PRO A 412 22.64 11.41 -26.89
C PRO A 412 23.02 10.47 -25.74
N VAL A 413 22.30 10.53 -24.62
CA VAL A 413 22.48 9.58 -23.50
C VAL A 413 21.39 8.51 -23.56
N LEU A 414 21.75 7.23 -23.68
CA LEU A 414 20.81 6.11 -23.67
C LEU A 414 20.05 6.07 -22.33
N VAL A 415 18.72 5.95 -22.40
CA VAL A 415 17.89 5.72 -21.21
C VAL A 415 18.04 4.26 -20.77
N ALA A 416 19.05 3.98 -19.96
CA ALA A 416 19.35 2.66 -19.40
C ALA A 416 19.94 2.81 -17.99
N PRO A 417 19.73 1.84 -17.09
CA PRO A 417 20.27 1.94 -15.75
C PRO A 417 21.78 1.71 -15.74
N ALA A 418 22.50 2.52 -14.96
CA ALA A 418 23.96 2.50 -14.90
C ALA A 418 24.54 1.11 -14.55
N GLU A 419 23.86 0.37 -13.67
CA GLU A 419 24.23 -1.01 -13.29
C GLU A 419 24.33 -1.97 -14.48
N SER A 420 23.54 -1.73 -15.53
CA SER A 420 23.52 -2.55 -16.75
C SER A 420 24.35 -1.93 -17.88
N GLY A 421 24.97 -0.77 -17.67
CA GLY A 421 25.59 0.07 -18.70
C GLY A 421 26.68 -0.63 -19.50
N ASP A 422 27.66 -1.22 -18.82
CA ASP A 422 28.77 -1.91 -19.47
C ASP A 422 28.30 -3.12 -20.33
N ALA A 423 27.28 -3.83 -19.86
CA ALA A 423 26.71 -4.94 -20.59
C ALA A 423 25.78 -4.49 -21.74
N ALA A 424 25.09 -3.35 -21.59
CA ALA A 424 24.37 -2.68 -22.67
C ALA A 424 25.33 -2.22 -23.78
N VAL A 425 26.49 -1.66 -23.42
CA VAL A 425 27.54 -1.27 -24.37
C VAL A 425 28.04 -2.47 -25.17
N ARG A 426 28.43 -3.56 -24.49
CA ARG A 426 28.86 -4.79 -25.20
C ARG A 426 27.82 -5.31 -26.17
N LEU A 427 26.55 -5.30 -25.76
CA LEU A 427 25.45 -5.79 -26.59
C LEU A 427 25.23 -4.87 -27.81
N ALA A 428 25.30 -3.55 -27.62
CA ALA A 428 25.18 -2.56 -28.68
C ALA A 428 26.35 -2.66 -29.69
N GLU A 429 27.59 -2.77 -29.20
CA GLU A 429 28.79 -2.93 -30.04
C GLU A 429 28.74 -4.23 -30.86
N ALA A 430 28.32 -5.35 -30.25
CA ALA A 430 28.17 -6.63 -30.93
C ALA A 430 27.14 -6.59 -32.08
N ASN A 431 26.22 -5.62 -32.06
CA ASN A 431 25.22 -5.39 -33.10
C ASN A 431 25.54 -4.15 -33.97
N GLY A 432 26.78 -3.65 -33.92
CA GLY A 432 27.29 -2.64 -34.84
C GLY A 432 26.96 -1.18 -34.49
N LEU A 433 26.52 -0.89 -33.27
CA LEU A 433 26.26 0.48 -32.83
C LEU A 433 27.54 1.17 -32.31
N ARG A 434 27.67 2.48 -32.60
CA ARG A 434 28.71 3.33 -32.01
C ARG A 434 28.22 3.86 -30.66
N VAL A 435 28.76 3.31 -29.58
CA VAL A 435 28.44 3.68 -28.21
C VAL A 435 29.71 4.07 -27.45
N GLN A 436 29.57 4.89 -26.42
CA GLN A 436 30.66 5.29 -25.53
C GLN A 436 30.19 5.25 -24.08
N ARG A 437 31.08 4.82 -23.18
CA ARG A 437 30.82 4.75 -21.74
C ARG A 437 30.96 6.13 -21.09
N THR A 438 30.19 6.41 -20.06
CA THR A 438 30.38 7.61 -19.23
C THR A 438 31.77 7.60 -18.57
N SER A 439 32.25 6.44 -18.11
CA SER A 439 33.57 6.28 -17.49
C SER A 439 34.74 6.63 -18.41
N THR A 440 34.60 6.48 -19.72
CA THR A 440 35.63 6.81 -20.72
C THR A 440 35.44 8.18 -21.37
N THR A 441 34.44 8.96 -20.92
CA THR A 441 34.19 10.31 -21.41
C THR A 441 35.18 11.29 -20.78
N ASN A 442 35.94 12.00 -21.63
CA ASN A 442 36.98 12.92 -21.16
C ASN A 442 36.37 14.29 -20.85
N VAL A 443 36.39 14.69 -19.58
CA VAL A 443 35.97 16.03 -19.12
C VAL A 443 37.22 16.84 -18.83
N GLN A 444 37.42 17.95 -19.55
CA GLN A 444 38.50 18.89 -19.30
C GLN A 444 37.95 20.19 -18.75
N VAL A 445 38.58 20.70 -17.69
CA VAL A 445 38.28 22.01 -17.08
C VAL A 445 39.43 22.97 -17.40
N ARG A 446 39.10 24.15 -17.91
CA ARG A 446 40.07 25.16 -18.33
C ARG A 446 39.73 26.49 -17.67
N HIS A 447 40.74 27.31 -17.41
CA HIS A 447 40.54 28.72 -17.15
C HIS A 447 40.01 29.41 -18.41
N ARG A 448 39.29 30.54 -18.27
CA ARG A 448 38.78 31.34 -19.39
C ARG A 448 39.87 31.84 -20.37
N ASN A 449 41.14 31.85 -19.95
CA ASN A 449 42.27 32.16 -20.82
C ASN A 449 42.72 30.95 -21.69
N GLY A 450 42.00 29.83 -21.61
CA GLY A 450 42.28 28.60 -22.34
C GLY A 450 43.31 27.67 -21.67
N ALA A 451 43.91 28.05 -20.54
CA ALA A 451 44.88 27.19 -19.83
C ALA A 451 44.17 26.02 -19.11
N PRO A 452 44.64 24.77 -19.24
CA PRO A 452 44.03 23.64 -18.56
C PRO A 452 44.25 23.71 -17.04
N ILE A 453 43.23 23.37 -16.27
CA ILE A 453 43.34 23.19 -14.81
C ILE A 453 43.63 21.71 -14.57
N THR A 454 44.81 21.41 -14.03
CA THR A 454 45.24 20.04 -13.75
C THR A 454 45.60 19.86 -12.27
N PRO A 455 45.35 18.67 -11.69
CA PRO A 455 45.84 18.30 -10.36
C PRO A 455 47.33 18.58 -10.20
N SER A 456 47.73 19.18 -9.07
CA SER A 456 49.12 19.58 -8.82
C SER A 456 49.43 19.69 -7.33
N SER A 457 50.67 19.38 -6.96
CA SER A 457 51.20 19.57 -5.60
C SER A 457 51.29 21.04 -5.18
N GLN A 458 51.29 21.96 -6.16
CA GLN A 458 51.35 23.41 -5.94
C GLN A 458 49.99 24.01 -5.55
N ALA A 459 48.88 23.29 -5.74
CA ALA A 459 47.56 23.75 -5.35
C ALA A 459 47.40 23.77 -3.81
N ALA A 460 46.59 24.70 -3.30
CA ALA A 460 46.37 24.86 -1.87
C ALA A 460 45.70 23.62 -1.27
N VAL A 461 46.02 23.28 -0.02
CA VAL A 461 45.37 22.17 0.69
C VAL A 461 43.97 22.60 1.09
N PHE A 462 42.95 21.80 0.76
CA PHE A 462 41.54 22.15 0.97
C PHE A 462 41.17 22.35 2.45
N ILE A 463 41.76 21.56 3.35
CA ILE A 463 41.48 21.63 4.80
C ILE A 463 42.39 22.61 5.57
N ARG A 464 43.21 23.41 4.88
CA ARG A 464 44.12 24.36 5.54
C ARG A 464 43.32 25.30 6.45
N GLU A 465 43.72 25.40 7.71
CA GLU A 465 43.06 26.21 8.76
C GLU A 465 41.62 25.75 9.10
N ARG A 466 41.21 24.57 8.62
CA ARG A 466 39.85 24.01 8.74
C ARG A 466 39.89 22.54 9.21
N GLU A 467 40.82 22.19 10.09
CA GLU A 467 41.01 20.80 10.60
C GLU A 467 39.75 20.22 11.26
N TRP A 468 38.89 21.07 11.81
CA TRP A 468 37.58 20.68 12.34
C TRP A 468 36.68 19.98 11.30
N LEU A 469 36.90 20.24 10.00
CA LEU A 469 36.17 19.60 8.91
C LEU A 469 36.40 18.09 8.86
N VAL A 470 37.58 17.63 9.27
CA VAL A 470 37.88 16.19 9.36
C VAL A 470 36.97 15.51 10.37
N THR A 471 36.72 16.15 11.52
CA THR A 471 35.79 15.67 12.55
C THR A 471 34.35 15.69 12.05
N VAL A 472 33.95 16.74 11.34
CA VAL A 472 32.61 16.85 10.74
C VAL A 472 32.35 15.73 9.73
N VAL A 473 33.30 15.49 8.81
CA VAL A 473 33.20 14.43 7.81
C VAL A 473 33.16 13.05 8.47
N ALA A 474 34.02 12.79 9.46
CA ALA A 474 34.02 11.53 10.20
C ALA A 474 32.68 11.26 10.91
N LEU A 475 32.12 12.28 11.57
CA LEU A 475 30.85 12.18 12.26
C LEU A 475 29.67 12.04 11.28
N ALA A 476 29.65 12.80 10.18
CA ALA A 476 28.65 12.67 9.14
C ALA A 476 28.67 11.26 8.53
N MET A 477 29.86 10.70 8.32
CA MET A 477 30.03 9.34 7.85
C MET A 477 29.53 8.28 8.83
N GLU A 478 29.61 8.49 10.14
CA GLU A 478 29.17 7.50 11.13
C GLU A 478 27.68 7.65 11.49
N VAL A 479 27.15 8.88 11.49
CA VAL A 479 25.78 9.20 11.94
C VAL A 479 24.73 9.04 10.84
N LYS A 480 25.06 9.34 9.58
CA LYS A 480 24.08 9.41 8.47
C LYS A 480 23.98 8.11 7.65
N PHE A 481 24.56 7.00 8.12
CA PHE A 481 24.48 5.69 7.46
C PHE A 481 23.15 4.95 7.70
N GLY A 482 22.62 4.31 6.65
CA GLY A 482 21.51 3.36 6.76
C GLY A 482 21.94 1.97 7.26
N ALA A 483 21.06 1.27 7.97
CA ALA A 483 21.32 0.02 8.71
C ALA A 483 21.77 -1.22 7.90
N PHE A 484 22.07 -1.11 6.60
CA PHE A 484 22.21 -2.26 5.68
C PHE A 484 23.57 -2.44 4.97
N VAL A 485 24.60 -1.62 5.26
CA VAL A 485 25.94 -1.78 4.64
C VAL A 485 26.99 -2.05 5.71
N ARG A 486 27.79 -3.12 5.54
CA ARG A 486 28.83 -3.53 6.52
C ARG A 486 30.02 -2.57 6.51
N ARG A 487 30.43 -2.18 7.72
CA ARG A 487 31.56 -1.32 8.06
C ARG A 487 32.91 -1.92 7.64
N SER A 488 33.85 -1.06 7.22
CA SER A 488 35.26 -1.32 7.47
C SER A 488 35.89 -0.05 8.05
N GLU A 489 36.53 -0.15 9.21
CA GLU A 489 37.30 0.94 9.82
C GLU A 489 38.40 1.43 8.86
N ARG A 490 38.95 0.52 8.04
CA ARG A 490 39.84 0.84 6.92
C ARG A 490 39.21 1.82 5.92
N GLY A 491 37.93 1.66 5.59
CA GLY A 491 37.24 2.52 4.63
C GLY A 491 36.96 3.94 5.15
N VAL A 492 36.75 4.10 6.47
CA VAL A 492 36.63 5.42 7.10
C VAL A 492 38.00 6.10 7.17
N ARG A 493 39.03 5.35 7.60
CA ARG A 493 40.41 5.87 7.67
C ARG A 493 40.93 6.30 6.30
N ALA A 494 40.71 5.50 5.26
CA ALA A 494 41.09 5.82 3.89
C ALA A 494 40.40 7.09 3.37
N ALA A 495 39.12 7.30 3.69
CA ALA A 495 38.40 8.52 3.31
C ALA A 495 38.94 9.75 4.04
N LEU A 496 39.27 9.66 5.34
CA LEU A 496 39.85 10.77 6.08
C LEU A 496 41.30 11.07 5.67
N GLU A 497 42.06 10.06 5.24
CA GLU A 497 43.38 10.25 4.62
C GLU A 497 43.24 10.94 3.24
N ARG A 498 42.25 10.53 2.44
CA ARG A 498 41.92 11.16 1.15
C ARG A 498 41.48 12.61 1.31
N LEU A 499 40.67 12.93 2.33
CA LEU A 499 40.25 14.30 2.65
C LEU A 499 41.45 15.20 2.92
N ARG A 500 42.47 14.69 3.64
CA ARG A 500 43.69 15.43 3.97
C ARG A 500 44.59 15.67 2.76
N SER A 501 44.48 14.86 1.70
CA SER A 501 45.23 15.04 0.45
C SER A 501 44.52 15.93 -0.56
N LEU A 502 43.26 16.33 -0.31
CA LEU A 502 42.48 17.18 -1.22
C LEU A 502 43.14 18.55 -1.40
N ARG A 503 43.17 18.99 -2.65
CA ARG A 503 43.61 20.32 -3.06
C ARG A 503 42.43 21.17 -3.52
N VAL A 504 42.61 22.48 -3.52
CA VAL A 504 41.62 23.44 -4.03
C VAL A 504 42.27 24.41 -5.00
N VAL A 505 41.57 24.70 -6.09
CA VAL A 505 41.91 25.71 -7.10
C VAL A 505 40.73 26.66 -7.25
N HIS A 506 40.96 27.94 -7.01
CA HIS A 506 39.98 28.99 -7.20
C HIS A 506 40.09 29.59 -8.60
N ALA A 507 38.97 29.73 -9.29
CA ALA A 507 38.88 30.38 -10.59
C ALA A 507 37.70 31.36 -10.61
N ASP A 508 37.81 32.48 -11.34
CA ASP A 508 36.68 33.40 -11.49
C ASP A 508 35.56 32.76 -12.34
N GLU A 509 35.97 32.13 -13.45
CA GLU A 509 35.11 31.35 -14.35
C GLU A 509 35.91 30.19 -14.96
N VAL A 510 35.20 29.12 -15.31
CA VAL A 510 35.76 27.92 -15.95
C VAL A 510 35.10 27.66 -17.29
N GLU A 511 35.87 27.14 -18.24
CA GLU A 511 35.39 26.52 -19.48
C GLU A 511 35.46 25.01 -19.34
N ILE A 512 34.35 24.32 -19.59
CA ILE A 512 34.28 22.86 -19.53
C ILE A 512 34.14 22.32 -20.95
N THR A 513 34.92 21.31 -21.30
CA THR A 513 34.74 20.57 -22.55
C THR A 513 34.56 19.09 -22.26
N VAL A 514 33.53 18.49 -22.85
CA VAL A 514 33.23 17.06 -22.79
C VAL A 514 33.58 16.45 -24.15
N SER A 515 34.59 15.58 -24.19
CA SER A 515 35.11 14.98 -25.43
C SER A 515 35.44 16.00 -26.55
N GLY A 516 35.85 17.22 -26.16
CA GLY A 516 36.19 18.31 -27.08
C GLY A 516 35.02 19.25 -27.44
N THR A 517 33.80 18.94 -27.02
CA THR A 517 32.62 19.81 -27.19
C THR A 517 32.48 20.73 -25.98
N PRO A 518 32.31 22.05 -26.15
CA PRO A 518 32.00 22.95 -25.04
C PRO A 518 30.71 22.54 -24.32
N ALA A 519 30.74 22.53 -22.99
CA ALA A 519 29.60 22.26 -22.14
C ALA A 519 29.47 23.39 -21.12
N GLU A 520 28.28 23.98 -21.01
CA GLU A 520 28.01 24.91 -19.91
C GLU A 520 27.52 24.12 -18.69
N PRO A 521 28.17 24.25 -17.53
CA PRO A 521 27.65 23.65 -16.31
C PRO A 521 26.33 24.33 -15.91
N PRO A 522 25.43 23.62 -15.20
CA PRO A 522 24.25 24.24 -14.60
C PRO A 522 24.63 25.47 -13.76
N LEU A 523 23.78 26.51 -13.74
CA LEU A 523 24.03 27.73 -12.96
C LEU A 523 24.25 27.47 -11.46
N SER A 524 23.70 26.37 -10.94
CA SER A 524 23.87 25.93 -9.55
C SER A 524 25.21 25.24 -9.27
N THR A 525 25.91 24.78 -10.30
CA THR A 525 27.22 24.11 -10.15
C THR A 525 28.30 25.18 -10.03
N ARG A 526 28.96 25.20 -8.86
CA ARG A 526 30.05 26.14 -8.54
C ARG A 526 31.37 25.45 -8.20
N ALA A 527 31.41 24.12 -8.26
CA ALA A 527 32.64 23.35 -8.09
C ALA A 527 32.65 22.07 -8.94
N LEU A 528 33.84 21.60 -9.32
CA LEU A 528 34.10 20.33 -10.00
C LEU A 528 35.25 19.57 -9.33
N PRO A 529 35.16 18.25 -9.20
CA PRO A 529 36.26 17.40 -8.82
C PRO A 529 37.13 17.03 -10.03
N LEU A 530 38.44 17.15 -9.83
CA LEU A 530 39.48 16.62 -10.70
C LEU A 530 40.15 15.44 -9.97
N PRO A 531 39.81 14.18 -10.34
CA PRO A 531 40.40 13.01 -9.70
C PRO A 531 41.89 12.91 -10.03
N ASP A 532 42.69 12.57 -9.02
CA ASP A 532 44.12 12.27 -9.12
C ASP A 532 44.54 11.39 -7.94
N ASP A 533 45.47 10.46 -8.15
CA ASP A 533 45.86 9.50 -7.11
C ASP A 533 46.61 10.17 -5.95
N GLU A 534 47.37 11.23 -6.20
CA GLU A 534 48.24 11.89 -5.22
C GLU A 534 47.69 13.26 -4.78
N TYR A 535 47.12 14.03 -5.71
CA TYR A 535 46.65 15.40 -5.53
C TYR A 535 45.21 15.61 -6.00
N PRO A 536 44.22 14.84 -5.52
CA PRO A 536 42.82 15.04 -5.90
C PRO A 536 42.40 16.49 -5.64
N THR A 537 41.86 17.16 -6.66
CA THR A 537 41.68 18.62 -6.65
C THR A 537 40.22 19.01 -6.83
N VAL A 538 39.74 19.95 -6.03
CA VAL A 538 38.45 20.61 -6.22
C VAL A 538 38.68 21.96 -6.89
N VAL A 539 38.05 22.17 -8.05
CA VAL A 539 38.02 23.48 -8.71
C VAL A 539 36.75 24.18 -8.28
N VAL A 540 36.87 25.36 -7.67
CA VAL A 540 35.71 26.16 -7.23
C VAL A 540 35.73 27.49 -7.97
N TRP A 541 34.56 27.95 -8.43
CA TRP A 541 34.40 29.25 -9.07
C TRP A 541 33.12 29.95 -8.61
N ARG A 542 33.09 31.27 -8.77
CA ARG A 542 31.96 32.12 -8.33
C ARG A 542 31.58 31.87 -6.86
N SER A 543 32.58 31.74 -5.98
CA SER A 543 32.39 31.58 -4.54
C SER A 543 33.38 32.42 -3.75
N ASP A 544 32.96 32.90 -2.58
CA ASP A 544 33.85 33.54 -1.61
C ASP A 544 34.52 32.49 -0.70
N GLU A 545 35.76 32.75 -0.25
CA GLU A 545 36.45 31.87 0.69
C GLU A 545 35.69 31.73 2.02
N GLY A 546 35.74 30.55 2.63
CA GLY A 546 35.07 30.26 3.91
C GLY A 546 33.86 29.36 3.73
N TRP A 547 32.71 29.76 4.28
CA TRP A 547 31.50 28.92 4.28
C TRP A 547 30.89 28.73 2.88
N ASP A 548 30.93 29.76 2.03
CA ASP A 548 30.40 29.68 0.67
C ASP A 548 31.23 28.71 -0.20
N GLU A 549 32.56 28.78 -0.13
CA GLU A 549 33.46 27.79 -0.75
C GLU A 549 33.19 26.37 -0.25
N LEU A 550 33.04 26.16 1.07
CA LEU A 550 32.78 24.83 1.63
C LEU A 550 31.45 24.24 1.13
N GLN A 551 30.40 25.06 1.07
CA GLN A 551 29.10 24.64 0.55
C GLN A 551 29.18 24.37 -0.96
N ALA A 552 29.81 25.26 -1.75
CA ALA A 552 30.02 25.08 -3.18
C ALA A 552 30.85 23.82 -3.51
N ALA A 553 31.88 23.52 -2.71
CA ALA A 553 32.78 22.38 -2.88
C ALA A 553 32.19 21.05 -2.42
N THR A 554 31.11 21.04 -1.64
CA THR A 554 30.58 19.81 -1.01
C THR A 554 30.29 18.67 -2.00
N PRO A 555 29.63 18.91 -3.16
CA PRO A 555 29.40 17.86 -4.16
C PRO A 555 30.71 17.24 -4.67
N ALA A 556 31.69 18.08 -5.01
CA ALA A 556 33.00 17.65 -5.51
C ALA A 556 33.81 16.90 -4.46
N VAL A 557 33.77 17.33 -3.20
CA VAL A 557 34.43 16.66 -2.07
C VAL A 557 33.82 15.27 -1.85
N ALA A 558 32.48 15.15 -1.76
CA ALA A 558 31.81 13.87 -1.57
C ALA A 558 32.17 12.85 -2.67
N GLN A 559 32.29 13.33 -3.91
CA GLN A 559 32.71 12.53 -5.06
C GLN A 559 34.18 12.08 -4.97
N LEU A 560 35.13 12.97 -4.67
CA LEU A 560 36.55 12.62 -4.53
C LEU A 560 36.85 11.68 -3.35
N LEU A 561 35.98 11.68 -2.32
CA LEU A 561 36.03 10.70 -1.23
C LEU A 561 35.46 9.33 -1.61
N GLY A 562 34.87 9.19 -2.80
CA GLY A 562 34.18 7.97 -3.25
C GLY A 562 32.93 7.69 -2.42
N ARG A 563 32.24 8.75 -1.96
CA ARG A 563 31.05 8.71 -1.10
C ARG A 563 29.99 9.74 -1.55
N PRO A 564 29.37 9.62 -2.74
CA PRO A 564 28.41 10.60 -3.24
C PRO A 564 27.21 10.83 -2.30
N TRP A 565 26.75 9.78 -1.60
CA TRP A 565 25.67 9.85 -0.60
C TRP A 565 25.94 10.82 0.56
N LEU A 566 27.19 11.20 0.78
CA LEU A 566 27.59 12.11 1.85
C LEU A 566 27.25 13.57 1.54
N GLN A 567 26.97 13.90 0.27
CA GLN A 567 26.72 15.27 -0.21
C GLN A 567 25.59 15.96 0.59
N ASP A 568 24.35 15.46 0.51
CA ASP A 568 23.18 16.08 1.16
C ASP A 568 23.38 16.24 2.68
N ALA A 569 24.03 15.25 3.30
CA ALA A 569 24.34 15.27 4.72
C ALA A 569 25.35 16.37 5.08
N LEU A 570 26.42 16.52 4.29
CA LEU A 570 27.43 17.55 4.51
C LEU A 570 26.90 18.95 4.21
N GLU A 571 26.14 19.14 3.13
CA GLU A 571 25.53 20.43 2.81
C GLU A 571 24.67 20.92 3.97
N LEU A 572 23.79 20.06 4.48
CA LEU A 572 22.93 20.40 5.61
C LEU A 572 23.71 20.70 6.89
N VAL A 573 24.75 19.90 7.18
CA VAL A 573 25.58 20.10 8.37
C VAL A 573 26.35 21.42 8.28
N LEU A 574 26.96 21.73 7.13
CA LEU A 574 27.69 22.98 6.91
C LEU A 574 26.77 24.20 7.01
N VAL A 575 25.55 24.16 6.46
CA VAL A 575 24.55 25.23 6.61
C VAL A 575 24.16 25.43 8.08
N LYS A 576 23.98 24.35 8.85
CA LYS A 576 23.66 24.45 10.28
C LYS A 576 24.84 24.99 11.09
N LEU A 577 26.07 24.56 10.78
CA LEU A 577 27.27 25.06 11.43
C LEU A 577 27.50 26.55 11.13
N GLU A 578 27.35 26.98 9.88
CA GLU A 578 27.46 28.39 9.49
C GLU A 578 26.48 29.26 10.30
N ARG A 579 25.23 28.81 10.44
CA ARG A 579 24.22 29.49 11.27
C ARG A 579 24.63 29.56 12.74
N SER A 580 25.22 28.49 13.29
CA SER A 580 25.67 28.47 14.68
C SER A 580 26.87 29.38 14.94
N PHE A 581 27.73 29.61 13.95
CA PHE A 581 28.91 30.48 14.07
C PHE A 581 28.73 31.89 13.49
N GLY A 582 27.52 32.25 13.03
CA GLY A 582 27.23 33.57 12.48
C GLY A 582 28.11 33.95 11.29
N GLY A 583 28.48 32.97 10.45
CA GLY A 583 29.36 33.17 9.29
C GLY A 583 30.86 33.27 9.60
N SER A 584 31.28 33.20 10.86
CA SER A 584 32.71 33.13 11.22
C SER A 584 33.25 31.71 11.09
N SER A 585 34.51 31.54 10.68
CA SER A 585 35.16 30.22 10.61
C SER A 585 35.63 29.78 12.01
N PRO A 586 35.17 28.64 12.54
CA PRO A 586 35.56 28.18 13.87
C PRO A 586 36.96 27.57 13.85
N THR A 587 37.70 27.73 14.94
CA THR A 587 38.93 26.96 15.17
C THR A 587 38.63 25.57 15.73
N LEU A 588 37.52 25.43 16.47
CA LEU A 588 37.02 24.19 17.06
C LEU A 588 35.49 24.21 17.07
N VAL A 589 34.86 23.05 16.87
CA VAL A 589 33.39 22.90 16.96
C VAL A 589 33.06 21.99 18.14
N ASP A 590 32.25 22.49 19.07
CA ASP A 590 31.86 21.72 20.26
C ASP A 590 30.86 20.59 19.94
N ASP A 591 30.71 19.64 20.87
CA ASP A 591 29.86 18.46 20.70
C ASP A 591 28.37 18.81 20.64
N ALA A 592 27.93 19.90 21.26
CA ALA A 592 26.52 20.30 21.27
C ALA A 592 26.12 20.89 19.93
N VAL A 593 26.96 21.76 19.37
CA VAL A 593 26.85 22.33 18.02
C VAL A 593 26.95 21.23 16.97
N LEU A 594 27.87 20.26 17.13
CA LEU A 594 27.94 19.10 16.23
C LEU A 594 26.72 18.20 16.34
N ALA A 595 26.21 17.94 17.55
CA ALA A 595 25.00 17.15 17.76
C ALA A 595 23.78 17.81 17.13
N ALA A 596 23.63 19.13 17.30
CA ALA A 596 22.56 19.91 16.68
C ALA A 596 22.68 19.94 15.15
N ALA A 597 23.90 20.11 14.61
CA ALA A 597 24.12 20.12 13.17
C ALA A 597 23.83 18.74 12.53
N LEU A 598 24.22 17.65 13.20
CA LEU A 598 24.10 16.28 12.70
C LEU A 598 22.75 15.60 13.04
N ASP A 599 21.85 16.27 13.75
CA ASP A 599 20.57 15.73 14.25
C ASP A 599 20.77 14.43 15.05
N THR A 600 21.75 14.43 15.96
CA THR A 600 22.07 13.27 16.80
C THR A 600 22.22 13.69 18.25
N THR A 601 22.51 12.74 19.13
CA THR A 601 22.75 13.05 20.54
C THR A 601 24.20 13.46 20.76
N GLN A 602 24.42 14.38 21.68
CA GLN A 602 25.77 14.75 22.13
C GLN A 602 26.54 13.53 22.65
N ALA A 603 25.85 12.57 23.28
CA ALA A 603 26.46 11.31 23.71
C ALA A 603 27.00 10.48 22.53
N LYS A 604 26.30 10.44 21.40
CA LYS A 604 26.75 9.71 20.21
C LYS A 604 27.91 10.43 19.53
N VAL A 605 27.86 11.76 19.44
CA VAL A 605 28.98 12.58 18.94
C VAL A 605 30.22 12.37 19.81
N ALA A 606 30.05 12.41 21.13
CA ALA A 606 31.11 12.15 22.08
C ALA A 606 31.66 10.74 21.85
N GLU A 607 30.85 9.67 21.92
CA GLU A 607 31.27 8.27 21.68
C GLU A 607 32.13 8.12 20.41
N ILE A 608 31.67 8.67 19.28
CA ILE A 608 32.39 8.60 18.00
C ILE A 608 33.69 9.41 18.08
N ARG A 609 33.65 10.59 18.71
CA ARG A 609 34.84 11.40 18.96
C ARG A 609 35.83 10.74 19.93
N ARG A 610 35.38 10.00 20.95
CA ARG A 610 36.24 9.23 21.88
C ARG A 610 37.03 8.18 21.13
N ASN A 611 36.34 7.45 20.25
CA ASN A 611 36.97 6.49 19.33
C ASN A 611 37.95 7.17 18.36
N LEU A 612 37.83 8.49 18.14
CA LEU A 612 38.72 9.30 17.32
C LEU A 612 39.84 10.03 18.13
N THR A 613 39.75 10.22 19.47
CA THR A 613 40.59 11.19 20.24
C THR A 613 41.30 10.72 21.54
N GLY A 614 40.93 9.60 22.22
CA GLY A 614 41.73 8.98 23.31
C GLY A 614 41.38 9.23 24.81
N ASP A 615 41.72 8.25 25.66
CA ASP A 615 41.24 7.84 27.03
C ASP A 615 41.31 8.86 28.21
N VAL A 616 42.25 9.82 28.23
CA VAL A 616 42.52 10.66 29.44
C VAL A 616 41.57 11.85 29.58
N GLN A 617 41.23 12.51 28.47
CA GLN A 617 40.36 13.70 28.48
C GLN A 617 38.90 13.34 28.80
N ASP A 618 38.47 12.13 28.46
CA ASP A 618 37.17 11.61 28.86
C ASP A 618 37.06 11.36 30.36
N THR A 619 38.13 10.87 30.98
CA THR A 619 38.19 10.63 32.43
C THR A 619 38.09 11.96 33.20
N VAL A 620 38.76 13.02 32.71
CA VAL A 620 38.64 14.38 33.27
C VAL A 620 37.21 14.92 33.16
N ARG A 621 36.55 14.71 32.01
CA ARG A 621 35.15 15.13 31.79
C ARG A 621 34.18 14.46 32.78
N LEU A 622 34.42 13.20 33.15
CA LEU A 622 33.58 12.44 34.08
C LEU A 622 33.79 12.85 35.54
N LEU A 623 35.04 13.13 35.92
CA LEU A 623 35.39 13.47 37.29
C LEU A 623 35.00 14.90 37.69
N ARG A 624 34.94 15.83 36.73
CA ARG A 624 34.74 17.25 37.00
C ARG A 624 33.46 17.57 37.81
N PRO A 625 32.25 17.06 37.48
CA PRO A 625 31.05 17.33 38.28
C PRO A 625 31.08 16.69 39.68
N VAL A 626 31.70 15.52 39.79
CA VAL A 626 31.82 14.77 41.04
C VAL A 626 32.77 15.47 42.00
N LEU A 627 33.92 15.93 41.51
CA LEU A 627 34.89 16.69 42.30
C LEU A 627 34.32 18.05 42.71
N ALA A 628 33.55 18.73 41.85
CA ALA A 628 32.88 19.96 42.22
C ALA A 628 31.78 19.75 43.29
N CYS A 629 31.08 18.62 43.25
CA CYS A 629 30.09 18.25 44.27
C CYS A 629 30.75 17.89 45.60
N LEU A 630 31.84 17.12 45.58
CA LEU A 630 32.54 16.63 46.78
C LEU A 630 33.40 17.69 47.46
N ALA A 631 34.00 18.59 46.67
CA ALA A 631 34.90 19.62 47.17
C ALA A 631 34.21 20.99 47.25
N ALA A 632 32.88 21.05 47.40
CA ALA A 632 32.01 22.23 47.23
C ALA A 632 32.63 23.60 47.61
N ASP A 633 33.33 23.71 48.75
CA ASP A 633 33.96 24.96 49.22
C ASP A 633 35.37 25.23 48.65
N ALA A 634 36.07 24.21 48.16
CA ALA A 634 37.43 24.25 47.62
C ALA A 634 37.49 24.23 46.07
N TRP A 635 36.38 23.93 45.40
CA TRP A 635 36.31 23.88 43.94
C TRP A 635 36.23 25.29 43.32
N ASN A 636 37.21 25.67 42.49
CA ASN A 636 37.28 26.97 41.81
C ASN A 636 37.74 26.84 40.33
N GLU A 637 37.78 27.96 39.60
CA GLU A 637 38.22 27.96 38.19
C GLU A 637 39.66 27.44 38.01
N GLU A 638 40.54 27.70 38.98
CA GLU A 638 41.93 27.23 38.96
C GLU A 638 42.01 25.71 39.12
N ALA A 639 41.21 25.12 40.00
CA ALA A 639 41.06 23.68 40.16
C ALA A 639 40.53 23.00 38.88
N ALA A 640 39.52 23.60 38.24
CA ALA A 640 38.98 23.12 36.98
C ALA A 640 40.02 23.21 35.83
N HIS A 641 40.81 24.29 35.80
CA HIS A 641 41.87 24.47 34.81
C HIS A 641 43.02 23.47 35.00
N LEU A 642 43.45 23.23 36.25
CA LEU A 642 44.48 22.25 36.58
C LEU A 642 44.05 20.83 36.18
N LEU A 643 42.81 20.45 36.45
CA LEU A 643 42.27 19.14 36.08
C LEU A 643 42.23 18.94 34.56
N GLY A 644 41.89 19.99 33.79
CA GLY A 644 41.85 19.97 32.32
C GLY A 644 43.21 19.79 31.63
N ARG A 645 44.32 20.05 32.33
CA ARG A 645 45.68 20.00 31.79
C ARG A 645 46.38 18.65 31.95
N ALA A 646 45.73 17.66 32.56
CA ALA A 646 46.34 16.35 32.78
C ALA A 646 46.74 15.69 31.44
N ALA A 647 48.04 15.42 31.26
CA ALA A 647 48.59 14.79 30.06
C ALA A 647 48.58 13.25 30.15
N GLY A 648 48.26 12.69 31.32
CA GLY A 648 48.19 11.24 31.55
C GLY A 648 47.59 10.86 32.89
N GLU A 649 47.27 9.56 33.05
CA GLU A 649 46.59 9.02 34.23
C GLU A 649 47.34 9.30 35.54
N ARG A 650 48.67 9.13 35.56
CA ARG A 650 49.49 9.40 36.75
C ARG A 650 49.45 10.87 37.17
N GLU A 651 49.40 11.78 36.20
CA GLU A 651 49.31 13.21 36.47
C GLU A 651 47.90 13.58 36.95
N LEU A 652 46.87 12.97 36.36
CA LEU A 652 45.47 13.12 36.79
C LEU A 652 45.28 12.72 38.25
N VAL A 653 45.80 11.55 38.65
CA VAL A 653 45.76 11.06 40.05
C VAL A 653 46.42 12.07 41.00
N GLY A 654 47.60 12.59 40.65
CA GLY A 654 48.32 13.58 41.48
C GLY A 654 47.69 14.98 41.49
N ILE A 655 46.85 15.32 40.51
CA ILE A 655 46.04 16.55 40.54
C ILE A 655 44.86 16.36 41.48
N ILE A 656 44.13 15.24 41.39
CA ILE A 656 42.97 14.95 42.24
C ILE A 656 43.35 14.91 43.72
N ASP A 657 44.47 14.27 44.06
CA ASP A 657 45.01 14.21 45.43
C ASP A 657 45.24 15.60 46.05
N ARG A 658 45.67 16.56 45.22
CA ARG A 658 45.90 17.96 45.64
C ARG A 658 44.62 18.77 45.74
N LEU A 659 43.65 18.53 44.85
CA LEU A 659 42.41 19.30 44.79
C LEU A 659 41.41 18.91 45.88
N ALA A 660 41.42 17.64 46.30
CA ALA A 660 40.48 17.14 47.29
C ALA A 660 41.14 16.07 48.18
N PRO A 661 41.96 16.46 49.17
CA PRO A 661 42.72 15.54 50.02
C PRO A 661 41.85 14.71 50.99
N GLY A 662 40.54 14.95 51.03
CA GLY A 662 39.58 14.28 51.92
C GLY A 662 38.50 13.47 51.19
N LEU A 663 38.77 13.01 49.95
CA LEU A 663 37.81 12.21 49.18
C LEU A 663 37.50 10.86 49.87
N PRO A 664 36.26 10.34 49.72
CA PRO A 664 35.87 9.04 50.26
C PRO A 664 36.62 7.85 49.64
N LEU A 665 37.21 8.02 48.45
CA LEU A 665 38.03 7.02 47.76
C LEU A 665 39.44 7.59 47.45
N PRO A 666 40.48 6.73 47.45
CA PRO A 666 41.79 7.10 46.95
C PRO A 666 41.72 7.64 45.51
N PRO A 667 42.50 8.69 45.14
CA PRO A 667 42.45 9.29 43.80
C PRO A 667 42.67 8.31 42.64
N ALA A 668 43.48 7.27 42.83
CA ALA A 668 43.70 6.22 41.83
C ALA A 668 42.47 5.33 41.63
N GLU A 669 41.76 5.00 42.71
CA GLU A 669 40.53 4.21 42.67
C GLU A 669 39.38 5.03 42.08
N LEU A 670 39.32 6.33 42.38
CA LEU A 670 38.35 7.24 41.79
C LEU A 670 38.56 7.40 40.27
N VAL A 671 39.81 7.47 39.81
CA VAL A 671 40.14 7.48 38.37
C VAL A 671 39.77 6.15 37.70
N ALA A 672 40.05 5.02 38.34
CA ALA A 672 39.67 3.70 37.82
C ALA A 672 38.13 3.54 37.73
N LEU A 673 37.41 3.99 38.75
CA LEU A 673 35.95 3.98 38.80
C LEU A 673 35.34 4.92 37.74
N ALA A 674 35.94 6.09 37.53
CA ALA A 674 35.53 7.00 36.46
C ALA A 674 35.72 6.37 35.07
N ARG A 675 36.76 5.54 34.87
CA ARG A 675 37.00 4.83 33.60
C ARG A 675 36.02 3.68 33.36
N SER A 676 35.46 3.07 34.41
CA SER A 676 34.37 2.10 34.27
C SER A 676 33.00 2.75 34.05
N CYS A 677 32.89 4.06 34.26
CA CYS A 677 31.67 4.84 34.05
C CYS A 677 31.66 5.54 32.69
N THR A 678 30.47 5.79 32.16
CA THR A 678 30.25 6.50 30.89
C THR A 678 29.65 7.89 31.07
N ARG A 679 29.04 8.14 32.23
CA ARG A 679 28.36 9.39 32.61
C ARG A 679 28.70 9.81 34.05
N PRO A 680 28.70 11.13 34.35
CA PRO A 680 28.82 11.61 35.73
C PRO A 680 27.72 11.06 36.66
N ALA A 681 26.51 10.80 36.15
CA ALA A 681 25.40 10.16 36.88
C ALA A 681 25.77 8.81 37.50
N GLU A 682 26.46 7.96 36.72
CA GLU A 682 26.86 6.63 37.15
C GLU A 682 27.90 6.75 38.26
N LEU A 683 28.82 7.71 38.13
CA LEU A 683 29.80 8.00 39.17
C LEU A 683 29.16 8.62 40.43
N ARG A 684 28.10 9.42 40.30
CA ARG A 684 27.28 9.91 41.43
C ARG A 684 26.65 8.73 42.17
N ASP A 685 26.04 7.80 41.43
CA ASP A 685 25.34 6.63 41.99
C ASP A 685 26.31 5.69 42.71
N GLU A 686 27.47 5.38 42.12
CA GLU A 686 28.52 4.56 42.73
C GLU A 686 29.17 5.22 43.97
N LEU A 687 29.10 6.56 44.07
CA LEU A 687 29.62 7.33 45.21
C LEU A 687 28.54 7.78 46.20
N GLU A 688 27.28 7.39 45.97
CA GLU A 688 26.12 7.74 46.79
C GLU A 688 25.97 9.26 47.11
N LEU A 689 26.26 10.13 46.13
CA LEU A 689 26.17 11.58 46.33
C LEU A 689 24.71 12.08 46.33
N ASP A 690 24.43 13.11 47.13
CA ASP A 690 23.11 13.74 47.18
C ASP A 690 22.70 14.34 45.82
N PHE A 691 21.50 14.00 45.37
CA PHE A 691 21.00 14.35 44.04
C PHE A 691 20.81 15.85 43.85
N GLN A 692 20.31 16.55 44.87
CA GLN A 692 20.09 18.00 44.80
C GLN A 692 21.43 18.75 44.76
N GLN A 693 22.38 18.36 45.61
CA GLN A 693 23.73 18.93 45.64
C GLN A 693 24.49 18.66 44.34
N PHE A 694 24.37 17.46 43.78
CA PHE A 694 24.98 17.11 42.50
C PHE A 694 24.39 17.94 41.34
N ASN A 695 23.06 18.11 41.30
CA ASN A 695 22.42 18.98 40.32
C ASN A 695 22.84 20.44 40.48
N ALA A 696 23.00 20.93 41.71
CA ALA A 696 23.52 22.28 41.96
C ALA A 696 24.96 22.44 41.45
N ALA A 697 25.82 21.42 41.66
CA ALA A 697 27.19 21.40 41.14
C ALA A 697 27.22 21.38 39.59
N LEU A 698 26.32 20.63 38.94
CA LEU A 698 26.16 20.67 37.48
C LEU A 698 25.80 22.07 36.99
N VAL A 699 24.82 22.73 37.61
CA VAL A 699 24.43 24.11 37.26
C VAL A 699 25.59 25.08 37.44
N ALA A 700 26.30 25.02 38.57
CA ALA A 700 27.43 25.90 38.86
C ALA A 700 28.58 25.75 37.85
N LEU A 701 28.75 24.55 37.28
CA LEU A 701 29.72 24.24 36.24
C LEU A 701 29.24 24.56 34.82
N GLY A 702 28.00 25.03 34.63
CA GLY A 702 27.39 25.30 33.32
C GLY A 702 26.90 24.05 32.59
N TYR A 703 26.72 22.92 33.28
CA TYR A 703 26.11 21.70 32.75
C TYR A 703 24.59 21.68 32.95
N SER A 704 23.88 20.95 32.09
CA SER A 704 22.45 20.68 32.29
C SER A 704 22.25 19.75 33.50
N PRO A 705 21.30 20.06 34.40
CA PRO A 705 20.92 19.16 35.49
C PRO A 705 20.33 17.84 34.98
N GLU A 706 20.34 16.83 35.85
CA GLU A 706 19.68 15.55 35.60
C GLU A 706 18.25 15.56 36.11
N TYR A 707 17.31 15.11 35.26
CA TYR A 707 15.88 15.05 35.53
C TYR A 707 15.31 13.68 35.16
N TYR A 708 14.31 13.21 35.93
CA TYR A 708 13.64 11.93 35.71
C TYR A 708 12.10 12.10 35.63
N PRO A 709 11.59 12.83 34.61
CA PRO A 709 10.16 13.15 34.51
C PRO A 709 9.28 11.88 34.46
N ASP A 710 9.69 10.86 33.70
CA ASP A 710 8.94 9.60 33.59
C ASP A 710 8.80 8.88 34.94
N ARG A 711 9.83 8.94 35.80
CA ARG A 711 9.78 8.34 37.16
C ARG A 711 8.86 9.13 38.07
N HIS A 712 8.82 10.46 37.93
CA HIS A 712 7.93 11.32 38.72
C HIS A 712 6.48 11.13 38.32
N GLU A 713 6.19 11.06 37.02
CA GLU A 713 4.86 10.73 36.50
C GLU A 713 4.38 9.35 37.00
N GLN A 714 5.25 8.34 36.99
CA GLN A 714 4.92 7.02 37.49
C GLN A 714 4.65 7.01 39.00
N ALA A 715 5.59 7.49 39.81
CA ALA A 715 5.46 7.48 41.28
C ALA A 715 4.26 8.30 41.77
N PHE A 716 4.04 9.47 41.17
CA PHE A 716 2.89 10.31 41.50
C PHE A 716 1.57 9.70 41.00
N GLY A 717 1.56 9.13 39.79
CA GLY A 717 0.40 8.41 39.27
C GLY A 717 -0.01 7.21 40.13
N ASP A 718 0.95 6.42 40.62
CA ASP A 718 0.73 5.33 41.58
C ASP A 718 0.15 5.86 42.90
N PHE A 719 0.73 6.93 43.43
CA PHE A 719 0.29 7.59 44.65
C PHE A 719 -1.16 8.10 44.56
N VAL A 720 -1.52 8.74 43.44
CA VAL A 720 -2.87 9.26 43.16
C VAL A 720 -3.87 8.11 42.97
N ARG A 721 -3.52 7.07 42.20
CA ARG A 721 -4.40 5.91 41.99
C ARG A 721 -4.77 5.22 43.29
N ALA A 722 -3.79 4.98 44.17
CA ALA A 722 -4.00 4.35 45.47
C ALA A 722 -4.96 5.15 46.38
N ARG A 723 -5.16 6.45 46.12
CA ARG A 723 -6.00 7.35 46.91
C ARG A 723 -7.20 7.90 46.14
N SER A 724 -7.44 7.45 44.92
CA SER A 724 -8.46 7.97 44.00
C SER A 724 -9.85 8.10 44.63
N GLY A 725 -10.31 7.09 45.37
CA GLY A 725 -11.60 7.13 46.07
C GLY A 725 -11.72 8.31 47.04
N ILE A 726 -10.70 8.52 47.89
CA ILE A 726 -10.66 9.62 48.88
C ILE A 726 -10.66 10.98 48.16
N LEU A 727 -9.88 11.11 47.08
CA LEU A 727 -9.81 12.35 46.30
C LEU A 727 -11.15 12.68 45.64
N ILE A 728 -11.78 11.68 45.04
CA ILE A 728 -13.08 11.84 44.40
C ILE A 728 -14.15 12.18 45.44
N ASP A 729 -14.13 11.57 46.62
CA ASP A 729 -15.09 11.88 47.68
C ASP A 729 -14.96 13.33 48.18
N ARG A 730 -13.74 13.87 48.28
CA ARG A 730 -13.54 15.30 48.62
C ARG A 730 -14.10 16.24 47.58
N LEU A 731 -13.94 15.91 46.30
CA LEU A 731 -14.56 16.67 45.22
C LEU A 731 -16.10 16.54 45.29
N ARG A 732 -16.62 15.32 45.51
CA ARG A 732 -18.05 15.08 45.61
C ARG A 732 -18.67 15.87 46.75
N GLU A 733 -18.04 15.96 47.92
CA GLU A 733 -18.54 16.76 49.05
C GLU A 733 -18.70 18.23 48.69
N ARG A 734 -17.73 18.80 47.96
CA ARG A 734 -17.78 20.20 47.50
C ARG A 734 -18.81 20.41 46.40
N TYR A 735 -18.84 19.54 45.40
CA TYR A 735 -19.66 19.72 44.20
C TYR A 735 -21.09 19.20 44.35
N ALA A 736 -21.37 18.30 45.30
CA ALA A 736 -22.73 17.90 45.63
C ALA A 736 -23.54 19.08 46.20
N VAL A 737 -22.91 19.95 47.01
CA VAL A 737 -23.54 21.19 47.50
C VAL A 737 -23.84 22.14 46.33
N ALA A 738 -22.88 22.34 45.43
CA ALA A 738 -23.06 23.15 44.21
C ALA A 738 -24.21 22.61 43.34
N ALA A 739 -24.25 21.30 43.12
CA ALA A 739 -25.30 20.61 42.36
C ALA A 739 -26.68 20.72 43.03
N GLN A 740 -26.76 20.77 44.37
CA GLN A 740 -28.03 20.97 45.08
C GLN A 740 -28.57 22.39 44.89
N GLN A 741 -27.67 23.38 44.83
CA GLN A 741 -27.99 24.79 44.67
C GLN A 741 -28.18 25.20 43.20
N GLY A 742 -27.92 24.29 42.25
CA GLY A 742 -28.01 24.56 40.81
C GLY A 742 -26.85 25.42 40.28
N GLU A 743 -25.73 25.44 40.99
CA GLU A 743 -24.49 26.10 40.56
C GLU A 743 -23.77 25.28 39.47
N ASP A 744 -22.74 25.87 38.87
CA ASP A 744 -21.93 25.20 37.85
C ASP A 744 -21.10 24.05 38.46
N ILE A 745 -21.23 22.86 37.86
CA ILE A 745 -20.52 21.63 38.25
C ILE A 745 -19.51 21.18 37.18
N SER A 746 -19.28 21.99 36.14
CA SER A 746 -18.33 21.68 35.08
C SER A 746 -16.91 21.40 35.60
N GLY A 747 -16.51 22.08 36.69
CA GLY A 747 -15.25 21.83 37.39
C GLY A 747 -15.14 20.41 37.96
N TYR A 748 -16.25 19.82 38.41
CA TYR A 748 -16.25 18.41 38.84
C TYR A 748 -16.07 17.46 37.66
N ALA A 749 -16.79 17.68 36.56
CA ALA A 749 -16.69 16.84 35.36
C ALA A 749 -15.27 16.84 34.78
N ALA A 750 -14.57 17.98 34.84
CA ALA A 750 -13.16 18.08 34.44
C ALA A 750 -12.20 17.39 35.42
N ALA A 751 -12.46 17.48 36.74
CA ALA A 751 -11.56 17.01 37.79
C ALA A 751 -11.77 15.54 38.20
N ARG A 752 -12.96 14.95 37.99
CA ARG A 752 -13.28 13.58 38.43
C ARG A 752 -12.41 12.48 37.79
N GLY A 753 -11.77 12.78 36.66
CA GLY A 753 -10.77 11.91 36.02
C GLY A 753 -9.35 12.05 36.58
N LEU A 754 -9.13 13.02 37.50
CA LEU A 754 -7.83 13.35 38.11
C LEU A 754 -6.73 13.69 37.08
N HIS A 755 -7.10 14.01 35.84
CA HIS A 755 -6.16 14.24 34.74
C HIS A 755 -5.41 15.57 34.86
N ASP A 756 -5.98 16.55 35.55
CA ASP A 756 -5.41 17.86 35.86
C ASP A 756 -4.45 17.83 37.06
N LEU A 757 -4.46 16.74 37.86
CA LEU A 757 -3.54 16.52 38.96
C LEU A 757 -2.20 15.99 38.47
N GLN A 758 -1.27 16.91 38.20
CA GLN A 758 0.07 16.63 37.65
C GLN A 758 1.18 16.78 38.70
N PRO A 759 2.32 16.07 38.54
CA PRO A 759 3.51 16.22 39.38
C PRO A 759 4.02 17.67 39.41
N ASP A 760 4.62 18.09 40.51
CA ASP A 760 5.23 19.43 40.62
C ASP A 760 6.53 19.49 39.80
N PRO A 761 6.65 20.41 38.81
CA PRO A 761 7.87 20.61 38.05
C PRO A 761 9.11 20.93 38.92
N GLY A 762 8.91 21.53 40.10
CA GLY A 762 9.95 21.84 41.07
C GLY A 762 10.63 20.62 41.70
N TRP A 763 10.05 19.43 41.60
CA TRP A 763 10.65 18.19 42.09
C TRP A 763 11.83 17.73 41.24
N LEU A 764 11.85 18.06 39.94
CA LEU A 764 12.82 17.53 38.99
C LEU A 764 14.27 17.77 39.42
N ALA A 765 14.57 18.95 39.97
CA ALA A 765 15.91 19.31 40.43
C ALA A 765 16.25 18.75 41.83
N ARG A 766 15.26 18.27 42.59
CA ARG A 766 15.38 17.96 44.02
C ARG A 766 15.36 16.45 44.30
N PHE A 767 14.62 15.68 43.52
CA PHE A 767 14.39 14.26 43.80
C PHE A 767 14.54 13.39 42.55
N ILE A 768 15.18 12.22 42.71
CA ILE A 768 15.12 11.17 41.68
C ILE A 768 13.71 10.56 41.64
N THR A 769 13.14 10.33 42.81
CA THR A 769 11.75 9.91 43.03
C THR A 769 11.15 10.80 44.12
N PRO A 770 10.01 11.47 43.90
CA PRO A 770 9.45 12.40 44.87
C PRO A 770 9.02 11.66 46.16
N PRO A 771 9.30 12.21 47.36
CA PRO A 771 8.89 11.61 48.61
C PRO A 771 7.38 11.73 48.83
N GLU A 772 6.82 10.84 49.63
CA GLU A 772 5.37 10.76 49.90
C GLU A 772 4.79 12.05 50.51
N GLU A 773 5.56 12.72 51.36
CA GLU A 773 5.18 14.01 51.96
C GLU A 773 4.95 15.09 50.89
N ALA A 774 5.88 15.21 49.92
CA ALA A 774 5.77 16.18 48.84
C ALA A 774 4.57 15.87 47.93
N MET A 775 4.33 14.59 47.63
CA MET A 775 3.17 14.17 46.86
C MET A 775 1.85 14.47 47.59
N THR A 776 1.81 14.28 48.90
CA THR A 776 0.66 14.61 49.75
C THR A 776 0.36 16.10 49.72
N ASP A 777 1.38 16.95 49.86
CA ASP A 777 1.20 18.41 49.81
C ASP A 777 0.69 18.89 48.46
N ARG A 778 1.16 18.29 47.36
CA ARG A 778 0.66 18.58 46.01
C ARG A 778 -0.81 18.24 45.83
N VAL A 779 -1.23 17.08 46.35
CA VAL A 779 -2.64 16.66 46.33
C VAL A 779 -3.51 17.62 47.15
N ARG A 780 -3.05 18.02 48.34
CA ARG A 780 -3.77 18.97 49.19
C ARG A 780 -3.91 20.34 48.52
N GLU A 781 -2.85 20.85 47.90
CA GLU A 781 -2.89 22.09 47.12
C GLU A 781 -3.93 22.02 46.00
N TRP A 782 -3.96 20.91 45.26
CA TRP A 782 -4.93 20.71 44.18
C TRP A 782 -6.38 20.65 44.70
N LEU A 783 -6.65 19.94 45.80
CA LEU A 783 -7.99 19.92 46.41
C LEU A 783 -8.45 21.31 46.84
N ARG A 784 -7.56 22.12 47.45
CA ARG A 784 -7.85 23.51 47.80
C ARG A 784 -8.18 24.37 46.57
N SER A 785 -7.54 24.11 45.44
CA SER A 785 -7.80 24.84 44.20
C SER A 785 -9.23 24.65 43.67
N HIS A 786 -9.85 23.51 43.99
CA HIS A 786 -11.27 23.22 43.69
C HIS A 786 -12.21 23.65 44.83
N GLY A 787 -11.68 24.24 45.90
CA GLY A 787 -12.43 24.58 47.10
C GLY A 787 -12.93 23.35 47.87
N ALA A 788 -12.32 22.18 47.64
CA ALA A 788 -12.58 20.96 48.38
C ALA A 788 -11.76 20.91 49.68
N ASP A 789 -12.20 20.11 50.63
CA ASP A 789 -11.44 19.83 51.85
C ASP A 789 -10.16 19.04 51.50
N ASP A 790 -9.05 19.36 52.14
CA ASP A 790 -7.73 18.75 51.91
C ASP A 790 -7.33 17.75 53.01
N ASP A 791 -8.20 17.49 53.98
CA ASP A 791 -8.05 16.41 54.95
C ASP A 791 -8.31 15.05 54.29
N LEU A 792 -7.23 14.33 53.95
CA LEU A 792 -7.29 13.00 53.33
C LEU A 792 -7.63 11.88 54.32
N GLU A 793 -7.62 12.15 55.63
CA GLU A 793 -7.87 11.13 56.67
C GLU A 793 -9.33 11.14 57.14
N ARG A 794 -10.06 12.24 56.92
CA ARG A 794 -11.48 12.34 57.29
C ARG A 794 -12.34 11.31 56.53
N PRO A 795 -13.26 10.57 57.18
CA PRO A 795 -14.21 9.74 56.45
C PRO A 795 -15.26 10.60 55.72
N THR A 796 -15.73 10.15 54.56
CA THR A 796 -16.86 10.82 53.87
C THR A 796 -18.20 10.37 54.46
N GLU A 797 -19.16 11.28 54.50
CA GLU A 797 -20.56 10.99 54.88
C GLU A 797 -21.44 10.69 53.65
N LEU A 798 -20.89 10.82 52.43
CA LEU A 798 -21.61 10.56 51.20
C LEU A 798 -21.82 9.06 50.99
N GLU A 799 -22.92 8.72 50.30
CA GLU A 799 -23.11 7.35 49.81
C GLU A 799 -21.95 6.95 48.88
N PRO A 800 -21.44 5.70 48.96
CA PRO A 800 -20.41 5.22 48.04
C PRO A 800 -20.78 5.46 46.58
N LEU A 801 -19.82 5.98 45.81
CA LEU A 801 -20.02 6.42 44.42
C LEU A 801 -20.71 5.35 43.56
N ASP A 802 -20.26 4.11 43.64
CA ASP A 802 -20.80 3.00 42.84
C ASP A 802 -22.29 2.74 43.13
N ARG A 803 -22.70 2.84 44.40
CA ARG A 803 -24.11 2.66 44.78
C ARG A 803 -24.99 3.77 44.23
N LEU A 804 -24.49 5.00 44.29
CA LEU A 804 -25.18 6.17 43.75
C LEU A 804 -25.33 6.07 42.21
N ARG A 805 -24.26 5.67 41.51
CA ARG A 805 -24.28 5.42 40.06
C ARG A 805 -25.28 4.33 39.70
N VAL A 806 -25.24 3.18 40.36
CA VAL A 806 -26.19 2.07 40.13
C VAL A 806 -27.63 2.54 40.30
N ARG A 807 -27.91 3.30 41.37
CA ARG A 807 -29.26 3.84 41.63
C ARG A 807 -29.72 4.80 40.53
N ASN A 808 -28.85 5.73 40.12
CA ASN A 808 -29.17 6.72 39.09
C ASN A 808 -29.35 6.07 37.71
N THR A 809 -28.48 5.12 37.35
CA THR A 809 -28.61 4.33 36.11
C THR A 809 -29.89 3.51 36.10
N ALA A 810 -30.24 2.82 37.20
CA ALA A 810 -31.49 2.07 37.28
C ALA A 810 -32.74 2.95 37.14
N ALA A 811 -32.71 4.17 37.71
CA ALA A 811 -33.80 5.12 37.57
C ALA A 811 -33.93 5.64 36.12
N LEU A 812 -32.81 5.88 35.43
CA LEU A 812 -32.80 6.28 34.03
C LEU A 812 -33.28 5.14 33.11
N ASP A 813 -32.81 3.92 33.34
CA ASP A 813 -33.18 2.72 32.58
C ASP A 813 -34.68 2.41 32.69
N ALA A 814 -35.29 2.71 33.83
CA ALA A 814 -36.74 2.58 34.02
C ALA A 814 -37.53 3.69 33.32
N LEU A 815 -37.00 4.92 33.31
CA LEU A 815 -37.70 6.11 32.81
C LEU A 815 -37.66 6.21 31.27
N VAL A 816 -36.48 6.13 30.67
CA VAL A 816 -36.27 6.44 29.25
C VAL A 816 -37.13 5.59 28.32
N PRO A 817 -37.32 4.26 28.51
CA PRO A 817 -38.16 3.46 27.61
C PRO A 817 -39.63 3.89 27.54
N VAL A 818 -40.13 4.58 28.58
CA VAL A 818 -41.53 5.03 28.66
C VAL A 818 -41.76 6.33 27.89
N LEU A 819 -40.71 7.12 27.64
CA LEU A 819 -40.82 8.47 27.07
C LEU A 819 -41.06 8.52 25.53
N PRO A 820 -40.39 7.72 24.67
CA PRO A 820 -40.59 7.77 23.21
C PRO A 820 -42.06 7.66 22.75
N PRO A 821 -42.90 6.73 23.26
CA PRO A 821 -44.30 6.67 22.85
C PRO A 821 -45.11 7.89 23.32
N LEU A 822 -44.82 8.44 24.50
CA LEU A 822 -45.50 9.64 25.04
C LEU A 822 -45.17 10.89 24.21
N VAL A 823 -43.87 11.10 23.92
CA VAL A 823 -43.37 12.22 23.12
C VAL A 823 -43.94 12.18 21.70
N THR A 824 -43.95 10.99 21.08
CA THR A 824 -44.52 10.80 19.74
C THR A 824 -46.01 11.10 19.71
N ALA A 825 -46.77 10.61 20.69
CA ALA A 825 -48.21 10.85 20.79
C ALA A 825 -48.54 12.33 21.03
N TRP A 826 -47.77 13.00 21.90
CA TRP A 826 -47.94 14.42 22.21
C TRP A 826 -47.63 15.32 21.01
N CYS A 827 -46.46 15.12 20.38
CA CYS A 827 -46.05 15.89 19.19
C CYS A 827 -47.11 15.79 18.09
N ARG A 828 -47.67 14.60 17.87
CA ARG A 828 -48.73 14.38 16.89
C ARG A 828 -50.01 15.13 17.22
N ARG A 829 -50.50 15.05 18.47
CA ARG A 829 -51.73 15.71 18.90
C ARG A 829 -51.63 17.24 18.80
N HIS A 830 -50.44 17.78 19.07
CA HIS A 830 -50.17 19.22 19.09
C HIS A 830 -49.57 19.76 17.78
N GLY A 831 -49.38 18.93 16.76
CA GLY A 831 -48.84 19.34 15.45
C GLY A 831 -47.36 19.78 15.49
N VAL A 832 -46.61 19.34 16.49
CA VAL A 832 -45.18 19.65 16.70
C VAL A 832 -44.32 18.55 16.06
N GLN A 833 -43.18 18.91 15.46
CA GLN A 833 -42.21 17.93 14.96
C GLN A 833 -41.43 17.30 16.13
N VAL A 834 -41.27 15.98 16.11
CA VAL A 834 -40.45 15.26 17.11
C VAL A 834 -38.98 15.68 16.92
N PRO A 835 -38.27 16.13 17.97
CA PRO A 835 -36.86 16.49 17.87
C PRO A 835 -35.98 15.32 17.40
N ALA A 836 -34.90 15.61 16.69
CA ALA A 836 -34.07 14.60 16.03
C ALA A 836 -33.47 13.58 17.01
N GLY A 837 -33.05 13.97 18.22
CA GLY A 837 -32.45 13.08 19.23
C GLY A 837 -33.40 12.01 19.78
N TRP A 838 -34.72 12.14 19.57
CA TRP A 838 -35.66 11.05 19.88
C TRP A 838 -35.65 9.92 18.84
N HIS A 839 -34.90 10.07 17.75
CA HIS A 839 -34.73 9.07 16.69
C HIS A 839 -33.38 8.36 16.87
N GLY A 840 -33.37 7.13 17.40
CA GLY A 840 -32.15 6.35 17.60
C GLY A 840 -32.02 5.81 19.03
N ALA A 841 -30.78 5.68 19.52
CA ALA A 841 -30.47 5.10 20.83
C ALA A 841 -30.61 6.12 21.97
N VAL A 842 -31.84 6.61 22.22
CA VAL A 842 -32.15 7.65 23.23
C VAL A 842 -31.52 7.36 24.60
N LEU A 843 -31.56 6.10 25.05
CA LEU A 843 -30.97 5.70 26.33
C LEU A 843 -29.44 5.87 26.35
N LEU A 844 -28.76 5.57 25.25
CA LEU A 844 -27.31 5.74 25.14
C LEU A 844 -26.95 7.23 25.19
N GLU A 845 -27.63 8.08 24.42
CA GLU A 845 -27.40 9.53 24.43
C GLU A 845 -27.63 10.15 25.81
N CYS A 846 -28.67 9.71 26.52
CA CYS A 846 -28.95 10.17 27.88
C CYS A 846 -27.91 9.69 28.89
N ARG A 847 -27.41 8.45 28.77
CA ARG A 847 -26.32 7.93 29.60
C ARG A 847 -25.03 8.71 29.36
N SER A 848 -24.65 8.93 28.09
CA SER A 848 -23.48 9.73 27.73
C SER A 848 -23.57 11.17 28.25
N PHE A 849 -24.76 11.79 28.19
CA PHE A 849 -24.97 13.13 28.74
C PHE A 849 -24.84 13.17 30.28
N ILE A 850 -25.46 12.23 30.99
CA ILE A 850 -25.39 12.18 32.47
C ILE A 850 -23.95 11.87 32.94
N ASP A 851 -23.24 10.99 32.24
CA ASP A 851 -21.84 10.72 32.53
C ASP A 851 -20.95 11.94 32.25
N GLY A 852 -21.09 12.54 31.07
CA GLY A 852 -20.29 13.70 30.66
C GLY A 852 -20.51 14.97 31.48
N THR A 853 -21.68 15.12 32.12
CA THR A 853 -21.95 16.24 33.05
C THR A 853 -21.48 15.99 34.49
N GLY A 854 -21.13 14.75 34.85
CA GLY A 854 -20.76 14.39 36.21
C GLY A 854 -21.92 14.37 37.22
N LEU A 855 -23.15 14.67 36.79
CA LEU A 855 -24.29 14.85 37.68
C LEU A 855 -24.68 13.57 38.41
N GLY A 856 -24.49 12.41 37.77
CA GLY A 856 -24.80 11.09 38.32
C GLY A 856 -23.95 10.68 39.52
N ASP A 857 -22.84 11.37 39.79
CA ASP A 857 -21.89 11.06 40.86
C ASP A 857 -22.13 11.88 42.13
N LEU A 858 -22.87 12.98 42.00
CA LEU A 858 -23.00 14.01 43.02
C LEU A 858 -24.27 13.86 43.86
N LEU A 859 -25.39 13.52 43.22
CA LEU A 859 -26.70 13.49 43.87
C LEU A 859 -27.61 12.38 43.31
N PRO A 860 -28.59 11.90 44.11
CA PRO A 860 -29.67 11.07 43.59
C PRO A 860 -30.51 11.86 42.58
N LEU A 861 -30.74 11.28 41.40
CA LEU A 861 -31.53 11.91 40.35
C LEU A 861 -33.02 11.61 40.55
N SER A 862 -33.79 12.62 40.95
CA SER A 862 -35.24 12.56 40.96
C SER A 862 -35.79 12.49 39.54
N GLU A 863 -37.02 12.00 39.38
CA GLU A 863 -37.69 11.94 38.07
C GLU A 863 -37.68 13.28 37.34
N SER A 864 -37.92 14.39 38.04
CA SER A 864 -37.84 15.74 37.47
C SER A 864 -36.47 16.11 36.91
N ARG A 865 -35.38 15.68 37.56
CA ARG A 865 -33.99 15.93 37.12
C ARG A 865 -33.61 15.00 35.98
N LEU A 866 -34.10 13.76 35.99
CA LEU A 866 -33.93 12.82 34.88
C LEU A 866 -34.64 13.33 33.62
N LEU A 867 -35.86 13.87 33.74
CA LEU A 867 -36.58 14.47 32.61
C LEU A 867 -35.85 15.71 32.05
N ASP A 868 -35.29 16.56 32.91
CA ASP A 868 -34.46 17.69 32.49
C ASP A 868 -33.18 17.19 31.77
N ALA A 869 -32.51 16.17 32.30
CA ALA A 869 -31.34 15.57 31.68
C ALA A 869 -31.65 14.95 30.30
N VAL A 870 -32.75 14.21 30.18
CA VAL A 870 -33.24 13.68 28.90
C VAL A 870 -33.55 14.82 27.92
N GLY A 871 -34.24 15.86 28.39
CA GLY A 871 -34.56 17.03 27.58
C GLY A 871 -33.33 17.76 27.04
N ARG A 872 -32.25 17.84 27.82
CA ARG A 872 -30.97 18.41 27.38
C ARG A 872 -30.17 17.47 26.47
N ALA A 873 -30.25 16.17 26.68
CA ALA A 873 -29.53 15.17 25.88
C ALA A 873 -30.11 15.03 24.47
N VAL A 874 -31.43 14.85 24.35
CA VAL A 874 -32.10 14.49 23.08
C VAL A 874 -33.04 15.57 22.53
N GLY A 875 -33.19 16.68 23.26
CA GLY A 875 -34.04 17.82 22.91
C GLY A 875 -35.50 17.62 23.28
N TRP A 876 -36.06 18.43 24.19
CA TRP A 876 -37.47 18.34 24.57
C TRP A 876 -38.42 19.03 23.56
N PRO A 877 -39.58 18.46 23.20
CA PRO A 877 -40.51 19.12 22.27
C PRO A 877 -41.03 20.45 22.79
N ALA A 878 -41.08 21.45 21.91
CA ALA A 878 -41.52 22.80 22.26
C ALA A 878 -42.97 22.83 22.76
N GLY A 879 -43.17 23.28 24.00
CA GLY A 879 -44.49 23.39 24.63
C GLY A 879 -44.99 22.11 25.33
N MET A 880 -44.22 21.01 25.32
CA MET A 880 -44.58 19.78 26.03
C MET A 880 -44.24 19.90 27.52
N PRO A 881 -45.17 19.62 28.45
CA PRO A 881 -44.85 19.54 29.87
C PRO A 881 -43.81 18.45 30.18
N HIS A 882 -42.86 18.72 31.09
CA HIS A 882 -41.91 17.71 31.59
C HIS A 882 -42.61 16.74 32.57
N ALA A 883 -43.40 15.82 32.03
CA ALA A 883 -44.16 14.83 32.79
C ALA A 883 -44.21 13.48 32.08
N THR A 884 -44.32 12.41 32.85
CA THR A 884 -44.52 11.03 32.38
C THR A 884 -45.98 10.60 32.40
N ASP A 885 -46.84 11.32 33.13
CA ASP A 885 -48.27 11.04 33.23
C ASP A 885 -49.01 11.44 31.94
N PRO A 886 -49.64 10.48 31.22
CA PRO A 886 -50.44 10.77 30.04
C PRO A 886 -51.54 11.82 30.27
N ALA A 887 -52.17 11.84 31.46
CA ALA A 887 -53.23 12.80 31.77
C ALA A 887 -52.69 14.22 31.90
N ALA A 888 -51.53 14.39 32.55
CA ALA A 888 -50.81 15.66 32.63
C ALA A 888 -50.32 16.16 31.26
N LEU A 889 -50.05 15.26 30.32
CA LEU A 889 -49.72 15.58 28.93
C LEU A 889 -50.95 15.85 28.04
N GLY A 890 -52.17 15.73 28.57
CA GLY A 890 -53.41 15.87 27.82
C GLY A 890 -53.63 14.76 26.80
N LEU A 891 -52.99 13.60 26.97
CA LEU A 891 -53.11 12.43 26.11
C LEU A 891 -54.25 11.52 26.59
N THR A 892 -55.01 10.98 25.64
CA THR A 892 -56.04 9.97 25.92
C THR A 892 -55.54 8.57 25.55
N ASP A 893 -56.17 7.52 26.08
CA ASP A 893 -55.87 6.13 25.69
C ASP A 893 -55.95 5.91 24.17
N LYS A 894 -56.80 6.68 23.48
CA LYS A 894 -56.92 6.67 22.02
C LYS A 894 -55.67 7.22 21.32
N ASP A 895 -55.01 8.23 21.89
CA ASP A 895 -53.80 8.84 21.33
C ASP A 895 -52.58 7.89 21.46
N LEU A 896 -52.50 7.17 22.60
CA LEU A 896 -51.49 6.14 22.83
C LEU A 896 -51.74 4.89 21.98
N ALA A 897 -52.99 4.42 21.89
CA ALA A 897 -53.38 3.28 21.05
C ALA A 897 -53.15 3.54 19.55
N GLN A 898 -53.35 4.78 19.07
CA GLN A 898 -53.04 5.14 17.68
C GLN A 898 -51.52 5.22 17.40
N THR A 899 -50.70 5.37 18.44
CA THR A 899 -49.24 5.35 18.34
C THR A 899 -48.73 3.89 18.37
N ALA A 900 -49.33 3.03 19.21
CA ALA A 900 -49.05 1.59 19.25
C ALA A 900 -49.55 0.83 18.00
N ALA A 901 -50.76 1.14 17.50
CA ALA A 901 -51.33 0.53 16.31
C ALA A 901 -50.56 0.93 15.04
N ARG A 902 -50.04 2.16 14.95
CA ARG A 902 -49.14 2.54 13.87
C ARG A 902 -47.72 2.03 14.04
N ALA A 903 -47.20 1.78 15.24
CA ALA A 903 -45.92 1.07 15.40
C ALA A 903 -46.01 -0.38 14.86
N GLN A 904 -47.21 -0.99 14.87
CA GLN A 904 -47.50 -2.28 14.22
C GLN A 904 -47.83 -2.13 12.71
N ASP A 905 -48.61 -1.12 12.29
CA ASP A 905 -48.99 -0.89 10.89
C ASP A 905 -47.92 -0.19 10.03
N SER A 906 -46.97 0.55 10.62
CA SER A 906 -45.76 1.03 9.92
C SER A 906 -44.75 -0.09 9.66
N GLY A 907 -45.04 -1.31 10.14
CA GLY A 907 -44.43 -2.55 9.66
C GLY A 907 -44.94 -2.99 8.29
N VAL A 908 -45.93 -2.32 7.70
CA VAL A 908 -46.48 -2.66 6.38
C VAL A 908 -46.47 -1.42 5.47
N SER A 909 -45.61 -1.48 4.46
CA SER A 909 -45.53 -0.56 3.31
C SER A 909 -44.71 0.72 3.47
N THR A 910 -43.40 0.56 3.71
CA THR A 910 -42.37 1.15 2.84
C THR A 910 -41.18 0.19 2.87
N ILE A 911 -40.69 -0.25 1.71
CA ILE A 911 -39.61 -1.23 1.59
C ILE A 911 -38.32 -0.64 2.20
N VAL A 912 -38.07 -0.89 3.48
CA VAL A 912 -36.76 -0.84 4.11
C VAL A 912 -36.58 -2.19 4.77
N ALA A 913 -35.66 -2.99 4.26
CA ALA A 913 -35.33 -4.30 4.80
C ALA A 913 -35.06 -4.21 6.33
N PRO A 914 -35.42 -5.23 7.13
CA PRO A 914 -34.96 -5.30 8.51
C PRO A 914 -33.44 -5.15 8.51
N ARG A 915 -32.92 -4.19 9.30
CA ARG A 915 -31.49 -3.87 9.36
C ARG A 915 -30.78 -4.96 10.15
N THR A 916 -30.31 -5.98 9.45
CA THR A 916 -29.52 -7.08 10.01
C THR A 916 -28.04 -6.90 9.69
N ILE A 917 -27.18 -7.51 10.51
CA ILE A 917 -25.79 -7.84 10.17
C ILE A 917 -25.64 -9.35 10.24
N THR A 918 -24.74 -9.89 9.41
CA THR A 918 -24.38 -11.31 9.45
C THR A 918 -23.00 -11.42 10.05
N ILE A 919 -22.85 -12.14 11.15
CA ILE A 919 -21.58 -12.40 11.84
C ILE A 919 -21.27 -13.89 11.64
N GLY A 920 -20.31 -14.22 10.77
CA GLY A 920 -20.13 -15.58 10.27
C GLY A 920 -21.38 -16.07 9.55
N ASP A 921 -21.97 -17.16 10.02
CA ASP A 921 -23.22 -17.71 9.47
C ASP A 921 -24.49 -17.22 10.20
N ALA A 922 -24.34 -16.42 11.27
CA ALA A 922 -25.45 -15.97 12.10
C ALA A 922 -25.95 -14.58 11.68
N GLU A 923 -27.23 -14.48 11.30
CA GLU A 923 -27.89 -13.21 10.99
C GLU A 923 -28.57 -12.64 12.25
N VAL A 924 -28.27 -11.38 12.58
CA VAL A 924 -28.72 -10.70 13.81
C VAL A 924 -29.33 -9.35 13.47
N ARG A 925 -30.45 -9.00 14.10
CA ARG A 925 -31.03 -7.66 13.99
C ARG A 925 -30.21 -6.64 14.77
N VAL A 926 -30.06 -5.46 14.20
CA VAL A 926 -29.30 -4.39 14.81
C VAL A 926 -30.23 -3.41 15.54
N GLY A 927 -29.97 -3.18 16.81
CA GLY A 927 -30.73 -2.31 17.71
C GLY A 927 -30.05 -2.21 19.08
N SER A 928 -30.33 -1.14 19.85
CA SER A 928 -29.69 -0.86 21.14
C SER A 928 -29.95 -1.94 22.21
N ASP A 929 -30.99 -2.75 22.05
CA ASP A 929 -31.37 -3.88 22.90
C ASP A 929 -30.67 -5.20 22.52
N GLN A 930 -29.94 -5.24 21.39
CA GLN A 930 -29.33 -6.46 20.84
C GLN A 930 -27.80 -6.53 21.05
N LEU A 931 -27.17 -5.54 21.68
CA LEU A 931 -25.71 -5.44 21.84
C LEU A 931 -25.10 -6.65 22.58
N SER A 932 -25.72 -7.13 23.65
CA SER A 932 -25.26 -8.33 24.36
C SER A 932 -25.31 -9.58 23.48
N THR A 933 -26.37 -9.73 22.68
CA THR A 933 -26.52 -10.85 21.73
C THR A 933 -25.47 -10.78 20.62
N ILE A 934 -25.16 -9.58 20.12
CA ILE A 934 -24.09 -9.35 19.13
C ILE A 934 -22.72 -9.73 19.71
N ALA A 935 -22.42 -9.33 20.96
CA ALA A 935 -21.17 -9.66 21.64
C ALA A 935 -21.00 -11.18 21.83
N ASP A 936 -22.07 -11.86 22.25
CA ASP A 936 -22.07 -13.32 22.41
C ASP A 936 -21.78 -14.04 21.09
N ILE A 937 -22.44 -13.62 20.00
CA ILE A 937 -22.23 -14.22 18.68
C ILE A 937 -20.81 -13.94 18.19
N ALA A 938 -20.33 -12.70 18.32
CA ALA A 938 -18.96 -12.34 17.96
C ALA A 938 -17.93 -13.22 18.67
N SER A 939 -18.09 -13.43 19.98
CA SER A 939 -17.18 -14.26 20.78
C SER A 939 -17.08 -15.71 20.29
N ARG A 940 -18.19 -16.29 19.80
CA ARG A 940 -18.24 -17.66 19.26
C ARG A 940 -17.58 -17.81 17.89
N THR A 941 -17.33 -16.70 17.20
CA THR A 941 -16.64 -16.68 15.90
C THR A 941 -15.14 -16.47 16.00
N ILE A 942 -14.58 -16.48 17.21
CA ILE A 942 -13.15 -16.30 17.43
C ILE A 942 -12.47 -17.66 17.41
N ASP A 943 -11.51 -17.82 16.51
CA ASP A 943 -10.71 -19.04 16.35
C ASP A 943 -9.22 -18.79 16.57
N GLU A 944 -8.45 -19.88 16.68
CA GLU A 944 -6.99 -19.78 16.88
C GLU A 944 -6.28 -19.18 15.67
N ALA A 945 -6.85 -19.29 14.46
CA ALA A 945 -6.27 -18.72 13.25
C ALA A 945 -6.24 -17.18 13.29
N PHE A 946 -7.28 -16.56 13.86
CA PHE A 946 -7.32 -15.14 14.17
C PHE A 946 -6.42 -14.77 15.35
N LEU A 947 -6.50 -15.51 16.47
CA LEU A 947 -5.74 -15.21 17.68
C LEU A 947 -4.21 -15.30 17.49
N ALA A 948 -3.75 -16.20 16.62
CA ALA A 948 -2.34 -16.39 16.30
C ALA A 948 -1.75 -15.30 15.37
N GLN A 949 -2.56 -14.39 14.81
CA GLN A 949 -2.07 -13.33 13.95
C GLN A 949 -1.12 -12.39 14.72
N SER A 950 0.03 -12.06 14.12
CA SER A 950 1.04 -11.23 14.79
C SER A 950 0.67 -9.74 14.88
N GLY A 951 -0.31 -9.28 14.11
CA GLY A 951 -0.72 -7.89 14.00
C GLY A 951 0.32 -6.94 13.37
N ARG A 952 1.55 -7.38 13.07
CA ARG A 952 2.63 -6.47 12.62
C ARG A 952 2.42 -5.98 11.19
N VAL A 953 2.53 -4.66 11.01
CA VAL A 953 2.43 -3.97 9.70
C VAL A 953 3.74 -3.24 9.35
N ARG A 954 4.06 -3.18 8.06
CA ARG A 954 5.09 -2.27 7.52
C ARG A 954 4.39 -1.10 6.84
N LEU A 955 4.49 0.09 7.44
CA LEU A 955 3.90 1.31 6.89
C LEU A 955 4.87 1.97 5.91
N ASP A 956 4.41 2.19 4.67
CA ASP A 956 5.14 2.97 3.65
C ASP A 956 4.77 4.46 3.70
N THR A 957 5.70 5.32 3.29
CA THR A 957 5.47 6.78 3.30
C THR A 957 4.59 7.19 2.13
N VAL A 958 3.42 7.80 2.40
CA VAL A 958 2.54 8.34 1.35
C VAL A 958 3.07 9.70 0.89
N ALA A 959 3.34 9.85 -0.41
CA ALA A 959 3.67 11.15 -1.00
C ALA A 959 2.50 12.14 -0.83
N GLY A 960 2.81 13.36 -0.38
CA GLY A 960 1.83 14.33 0.12
C GLY A 960 0.64 14.61 -0.80
N VAL A 961 -0.55 14.69 -0.19
CA VAL A 961 -1.79 15.14 -0.84
C VAL A 961 -1.60 16.58 -1.34
N PRO A 962 -1.82 16.89 -2.64
CA PRO A 962 -1.80 18.26 -3.12
C PRO A 962 -2.93 19.06 -2.47
N ARG A 963 -2.59 20.18 -1.81
CA ARG A 963 -3.58 21.15 -1.32
C ARG A 963 -4.34 21.76 -2.51
N PRO A 964 -5.69 21.78 -2.52
CA PRO A 964 -6.41 22.51 -3.54
C PRO A 964 -6.18 24.01 -3.32
N ARG A 965 -5.60 24.67 -4.33
CA ARG A 965 -5.56 26.14 -4.40
C ARG A 965 -6.96 26.62 -4.75
N SER A 966 -7.42 27.64 -4.03
CA SER A 966 -8.63 28.40 -4.33
C SER A 966 -8.48 29.10 -5.69
N GLY A 967 -9.41 28.84 -6.61
CA GLY A 967 -9.49 29.52 -7.91
C GLY A 967 -10.54 28.89 -8.80
N GLY A 968 -11.61 29.63 -9.08
CA GLY A 968 -12.80 29.14 -9.78
C GLY A 968 -12.63 28.93 -11.29
N GLY A 969 -13.33 27.92 -11.81
CA GLY A 969 -13.49 27.63 -13.24
C GLY A 969 -13.89 26.16 -13.45
N PRO A 970 -14.95 25.83 -14.23
CA PRO A 970 -15.49 24.47 -14.28
C PRO A 970 -14.69 23.62 -15.27
N ALA A 971 -13.91 22.67 -14.75
CA ALA A 971 -13.30 21.61 -15.55
C ALA A 971 -13.46 20.24 -14.88
N VAL A 972 -13.63 19.25 -15.74
CA VAL A 972 -14.02 17.85 -15.49
C VAL A 972 -13.09 17.16 -14.48
N LYS A 973 -13.68 16.59 -13.42
CA LYS A 973 -12.99 15.86 -12.35
C LYS A 973 -12.44 14.51 -12.85
N PRO A 974 -11.18 14.14 -12.57
CA PRO A 974 -10.74 12.75 -12.67
C PRO A 974 -11.34 11.95 -11.49
N ARG A 975 -11.96 10.82 -11.81
CA ARG A 975 -12.53 9.88 -10.83
C ARG A 975 -11.41 9.19 -10.05
N ILE A 976 -11.12 9.68 -8.85
CA ILE A 976 -10.62 8.82 -7.78
C ILE A 976 -11.80 7.93 -7.38
N VAL A 977 -11.69 6.63 -7.64
CA VAL A 977 -12.66 5.64 -7.17
C VAL A 977 -12.44 5.50 -5.66
N VAL A 978 -13.12 6.37 -4.90
CA VAL A 978 -13.45 6.08 -3.51
C VAL A 978 -14.30 4.82 -3.56
N ALA A 979 -13.78 3.70 -3.05
CA ALA A 979 -14.61 2.56 -2.70
C ALA A 979 -15.69 3.11 -1.76
N LYS A 980 -16.88 3.28 -2.32
CA LYS A 980 -18.07 3.73 -1.61
C LYS A 980 -18.22 2.76 -0.43
N MET A 981 -17.94 3.20 0.80
CA MET A 981 -18.50 2.54 1.98
C MET A 981 -19.98 2.32 1.67
N LYS A 982 -20.43 1.06 1.69
CA LYS A 982 -21.87 0.78 1.72
C LYS A 982 -22.44 1.68 2.82
N ARG A 983 -23.53 2.40 2.54
CA ARG A 983 -24.25 3.21 3.54
C ARG A 983 -24.70 2.29 4.68
N THR A 984 -23.84 2.10 5.67
CA THR A 984 -24.18 1.49 6.96
C THR A 984 -24.91 2.54 7.79
N THR A 985 -25.99 2.13 8.45
CA THR A 985 -26.67 3.00 9.42
C THR A 985 -25.83 3.14 10.69
N GLU A 986 -26.11 4.15 11.52
CA GLU A 986 -25.43 4.35 12.81
C GLU A 986 -25.43 3.06 13.64
N ASP A 987 -26.60 2.43 13.78
CA ASP A 987 -26.75 1.17 14.51
C ASP A 987 -25.83 0.06 13.96
N GLN A 988 -25.68 -0.05 12.63
CA GLN A 988 -24.82 -1.05 11.99
C GLN A 988 -23.34 -0.73 12.24
N ARG A 989 -22.97 0.55 12.27
CA ARG A 989 -21.60 0.99 12.60
C ARG A 989 -21.27 0.64 14.04
N SER A 990 -22.17 0.92 14.98
CA SER A 990 -21.99 0.55 16.39
C SER A 990 -21.86 -0.96 16.58
N ALA A 991 -22.69 -1.75 15.88
CA ALA A 991 -22.60 -3.20 15.95
C ALA A 991 -21.29 -3.76 15.35
N ILE A 992 -20.78 -3.19 14.25
CA ILE A 992 -19.47 -3.55 13.70
C ILE A 992 -18.34 -3.18 14.67
N GLY A 993 -18.42 -2.01 15.31
CA GLY A 993 -17.48 -1.57 16.35
C GLY A 993 -17.41 -2.56 17.51
N LEU A 994 -18.57 -2.96 18.05
CA LEU A 994 -18.66 -3.95 19.12
C LEU A 994 -18.06 -5.31 18.74
N VAL A 995 -18.33 -5.80 17.53
CA VAL A 995 -17.71 -7.06 17.02
C VAL A 995 -16.19 -6.92 16.98
N GLY A 996 -15.69 -5.74 16.57
CA GLY A 996 -14.28 -5.40 16.59
C GLY A 996 -13.66 -5.46 17.98
N GLU A 997 -14.26 -4.81 18.97
CA GLU A 997 -13.74 -4.80 20.35
C GLU A 997 -13.77 -6.18 21.00
N VAL A 998 -14.80 -6.98 20.77
CA VAL A 998 -14.85 -8.37 21.25
C VAL A 998 -13.71 -9.21 20.66
N ALA A 999 -13.42 -9.04 19.36
CA ALA A 999 -12.29 -9.69 18.71
C ALA A 999 -10.93 -9.17 19.22
N ALA A 1000 -10.79 -7.85 19.39
CA ALA A 1000 -9.59 -7.21 19.93
C ALA A 1000 -9.29 -7.69 21.35
N ARG A 1001 -10.31 -7.79 22.21
CA ARG A 1001 -10.19 -8.32 23.58
C ARG A 1001 -9.60 -9.72 23.59
N ALA A 1002 -10.16 -10.63 22.80
CA ALA A 1002 -9.68 -12.01 22.77
C ALA A 1002 -8.24 -12.11 22.26
N TRP A 1003 -7.89 -11.31 21.24
CA TRP A 1003 -6.52 -11.22 20.75
C TRP A 1003 -5.58 -10.66 21.84
N LEU A 1004 -5.93 -9.55 22.50
CA LEU A 1004 -5.11 -8.98 23.56
C LEU A 1004 -4.93 -9.97 24.73
N GLN A 1005 -5.99 -10.67 25.16
CA GLN A 1005 -5.90 -11.67 26.23
C GLN A 1005 -5.00 -12.86 25.86
N ARG A 1006 -4.84 -13.14 24.56
CA ARG A 1006 -3.92 -14.16 24.07
C ARG A 1006 -2.44 -13.74 24.14
N HIS A 1007 -2.17 -12.44 24.02
CA HIS A 1007 -0.82 -11.87 23.90
C HIS A 1007 -0.32 -11.15 25.16
N TYR A 1008 -1.23 -10.80 26.08
CA TYR A 1008 -0.94 -10.06 27.30
C TYR A 1008 -1.60 -10.74 28.51
N PRO A 1009 -0.93 -10.76 29.67
CA PRO A 1009 -1.45 -11.43 30.86
C PRO A 1009 -2.67 -10.71 31.47
N ASP A 1010 -2.65 -9.38 31.45
CA ASP A 1010 -3.69 -8.54 32.03
C ASP A 1010 -4.24 -7.58 30.96
N VAL A 1011 -5.55 -7.67 30.71
CA VAL A 1011 -6.26 -6.84 29.72
C VAL A 1011 -7.51 -6.27 30.37
N ARG A 1012 -7.57 -4.95 30.45
CA ARG A 1012 -8.73 -4.20 30.94
C ARG A 1012 -9.46 -3.56 29.76
N TRP A 1013 -10.77 -3.78 29.67
CA TRP A 1013 -11.65 -3.20 28.64
C TRP A 1013 -12.36 -1.97 29.22
N THR A 1014 -12.18 -0.81 28.62
CA THR A 1014 -12.57 0.49 29.20
C THR A 1014 -13.57 1.30 28.33
N SER A 1015 -13.99 0.80 27.17
CA SER A 1015 -14.93 1.49 26.28
C SER A 1015 -16.37 1.50 26.82
N GLY A 1016 -17.22 2.37 26.27
CA GLY A 1016 -18.66 2.43 26.56
C GLY A 1016 -19.40 1.12 26.28
N TYR A 1017 -18.89 0.27 25.37
CA TYR A 1017 -19.44 -1.08 25.19
C TYR A 1017 -19.15 -2.00 26.39
N ALA A 1018 -18.02 -1.83 27.09
CA ALA A 1018 -17.73 -2.61 28.30
C ALA A 1018 -18.76 -2.33 29.40
N ALA A 1019 -19.26 -1.10 29.50
CA ALA A 1019 -20.34 -0.74 30.43
C ALA A 1019 -21.66 -1.44 30.09
N VAL A 1020 -21.97 -1.64 28.80
CA VAL A 1020 -23.20 -2.30 28.34
C VAL A 1020 -23.09 -3.83 28.39
N VAL A 1021 -21.94 -4.39 28.01
CA VAL A 1021 -21.74 -5.84 27.84
C VAL A 1021 -21.32 -6.52 29.14
N ASN A 1022 -20.41 -5.91 29.91
CA ASN A 1022 -19.88 -6.48 31.15
C ASN A 1022 -20.51 -5.85 32.41
N GLY A 1023 -21.29 -4.78 32.27
CA GLY A 1023 -21.79 -4.02 33.42
C GLY A 1023 -20.68 -3.26 34.16
N ASP A 1024 -19.56 -2.97 33.49
CA ASP A 1024 -18.41 -2.29 34.10
C ASP A 1024 -18.70 -0.80 34.29
N LEU A 1025 -18.85 -0.38 35.55
CA LEU A 1025 -19.23 0.98 35.94
C LEU A 1025 -18.07 1.99 35.86
N GLU A 1026 -16.84 1.51 35.64
CA GLU A 1026 -15.65 2.35 35.48
C GLU A 1026 -15.27 2.56 34.00
N ALA A 1027 -15.96 1.90 33.07
CA ALA A 1027 -15.71 2.05 31.64
C ALA A 1027 -16.30 3.37 31.10
N SER A 1028 -15.49 4.13 30.35
CA SER A 1028 -15.88 5.44 29.81
C SER A 1028 -15.11 5.77 28.53
N ASP A 1029 -15.84 6.20 27.50
CA ASP A 1029 -15.28 6.66 26.22
C ASP A 1029 -14.48 7.98 26.37
N SER A 1030 -14.61 8.68 27.51
CA SER A 1030 -13.85 9.90 27.79
C SER A 1030 -12.35 9.65 27.98
N LEU A 1031 -11.95 8.38 28.18
CA LEU A 1031 -10.54 7.99 28.33
C LEU A 1031 -9.78 8.06 26.99
N GLY A 1032 -10.48 7.95 25.86
CA GLY A 1032 -9.91 8.03 24.51
C GLY A 1032 -9.15 6.78 24.06
N TYR A 1033 -9.39 5.63 24.70
CA TYR A 1033 -8.90 4.31 24.33
C TYR A 1033 -9.84 3.20 24.85
N ASP A 1034 -9.90 2.09 24.12
CA ASP A 1034 -10.79 0.96 24.45
C ASP A 1034 -10.16 -0.06 25.39
N PHE A 1035 -8.83 -0.26 25.33
CA PHE A 1035 -8.15 -1.26 26.13
C PHE A 1035 -6.87 -0.73 26.79
N GLU A 1036 -6.62 -1.22 28.00
CA GLU A 1036 -5.37 -1.04 28.72
C GLU A 1036 -4.76 -2.42 29.02
N VAL A 1037 -3.47 -2.60 28.71
CA VAL A 1037 -2.74 -3.84 28.99
C VAL A 1037 -1.45 -3.57 29.73
N THR A 1038 -1.12 -4.46 30.66
CA THR A 1038 0.18 -4.45 31.33
C THR A 1038 1.26 -4.88 30.34
N TRP A 1039 2.28 -4.04 30.15
CA TRP A 1039 3.38 -4.30 29.22
C TRP A 1039 4.71 -3.83 29.79
N ARG A 1040 5.53 -4.78 30.27
CA ARG A 1040 6.74 -4.51 31.06
C ARG A 1040 6.36 -3.75 32.33
N ASP A 1041 7.17 -2.78 32.76
CA ASP A 1041 6.93 -1.95 33.95
C ASP A 1041 5.96 -0.77 33.69
N THR A 1042 5.12 -0.86 32.65
CA THR A 1042 4.19 0.22 32.26
C THR A 1042 2.93 -0.34 31.58
N ASN A 1043 1.96 0.54 31.32
CA ASN A 1043 0.71 0.19 30.64
C ASN A 1043 0.72 0.69 29.19
N ARG A 1044 0.22 -0.16 28.29
CA ARG A 1044 -0.01 0.15 26.88
C ARG A 1044 -1.51 0.29 26.62
N LEU A 1045 -1.88 1.32 25.88
CA LEU A 1045 -3.24 1.75 25.59
C LEU A 1045 -3.57 1.46 24.13
N TYR A 1046 -4.72 0.83 23.86
CA TYR A 1046 -5.18 0.47 22.53
C TYR A 1046 -6.57 1.04 22.23
N GLU A 1047 -6.66 1.73 21.10
CA GLU A 1047 -7.91 2.13 20.45
C GLU A 1047 -8.27 1.13 19.35
N VAL A 1048 -9.53 0.72 19.22
CA VAL A 1048 -9.97 -0.29 18.26
C VAL A 1048 -10.78 0.35 17.14
N LYS A 1049 -10.39 0.10 15.88
CA LYS A 1049 -11.16 0.49 14.70
C LYS A 1049 -11.54 -0.73 13.88
N ALA A 1050 -12.82 -0.89 13.54
CA ALA A 1050 -13.34 -2.08 12.89
C ALA A 1050 -14.05 -1.75 11.56
N LEU A 1051 -13.76 -2.55 10.54
CA LEU A 1051 -14.31 -2.41 9.19
C LEU A 1051 -14.99 -3.71 8.75
N SER A 1052 -16.12 -3.59 8.06
CA SER A 1052 -16.86 -4.74 7.52
C SER A 1052 -16.24 -5.34 6.27
N ASP A 1053 -15.53 -4.53 5.48
CA ASP A 1053 -14.97 -4.93 4.20
C ASP A 1053 -13.51 -5.43 4.34
N PRO A 1054 -13.02 -6.25 3.39
CA PRO A 1054 -11.63 -6.67 3.34
C PRO A 1054 -10.68 -5.49 3.11
N CYS A 1055 -9.45 -5.66 3.58
CA CYS A 1055 -8.38 -4.67 3.47
C CYS A 1055 -8.10 -4.28 2.01
N ALA A 1056 -8.24 -3.00 1.67
CA ALA A 1056 -7.73 -2.40 0.43
C ALA A 1056 -6.29 -1.89 0.62
N GLU A 1057 -5.57 -1.54 -0.45
CA GLU A 1057 -4.22 -0.95 -0.35
C GLU A 1057 -4.17 0.35 0.48
N ARG A 1058 -5.30 1.05 0.61
CA ARG A 1058 -5.46 2.20 1.49
C ARG A 1058 -6.73 2.06 2.32
N VAL A 1059 -6.61 2.32 3.61
CA VAL A 1059 -7.72 2.28 4.55
C VAL A 1059 -7.84 3.64 5.23
N GLU A 1060 -9.07 4.14 5.33
CA GLU A 1060 -9.40 5.38 6.02
C GLU A 1060 -10.35 5.10 7.20
N PHE A 1061 -10.03 5.67 8.36
CA PHE A 1061 -10.86 5.63 9.56
C PHE A 1061 -10.72 6.94 10.34
N GLU A 1062 -11.72 7.25 11.15
CA GLU A 1062 -11.82 8.51 11.89
C GLU A 1062 -11.41 8.31 13.36
N LEU A 1063 -10.71 9.31 13.92
CA LEU A 1063 -10.50 9.40 15.37
C LEU A 1063 -11.37 10.50 15.98
N GLY A 1064 -12.00 10.17 17.11
CA GLY A 1064 -12.79 11.10 17.91
C GLY A 1064 -11.92 12.08 18.73
N PRO A 1065 -12.50 13.17 19.27
CA PRO A 1065 -11.78 14.16 20.06
C PRO A 1065 -10.99 13.60 21.25
N SER A 1066 -11.59 12.70 22.04
CA SER A 1066 -10.94 12.07 23.21
C SER A 1066 -9.77 11.17 22.79
N GLU A 1067 -9.93 10.42 21.70
CA GLU A 1067 -8.89 9.57 21.10
C GLU A 1067 -7.68 10.38 20.61
N VAL A 1068 -7.95 11.50 19.93
CA VAL A 1068 -6.90 12.43 19.46
C VAL A 1068 -6.15 13.03 20.65
N GLU A 1069 -6.84 13.38 21.72
CA GLU A 1069 -6.22 13.91 22.93
C GLU A 1069 -5.36 12.85 23.62
N ALA A 1070 -5.86 11.62 23.78
CA ALA A 1070 -5.12 10.50 24.34
C ALA A 1070 -3.88 10.16 23.50
N ALA A 1071 -4.02 10.14 22.16
CA ALA A 1071 -2.91 9.92 21.24
C ALA A 1071 -1.82 11.01 21.36
N ARG A 1072 -2.21 12.28 21.53
CA ARG A 1072 -1.26 13.38 21.77
C ARG A 1072 -0.60 13.29 23.14
N ARG A 1073 -1.37 13.05 24.20
CA ARG A 1073 -0.90 12.95 25.59
C ARG A 1073 0.15 11.86 25.74
N HIS A 1074 -0.07 10.71 25.11
CA HIS A 1074 0.82 9.55 25.16
C HIS A 1074 1.73 9.43 23.92
N ALA A 1075 1.99 10.55 23.23
CA ALA A 1075 2.90 10.59 22.09
C ALA A 1075 4.36 10.38 22.51
N ARG A 1076 4.76 10.79 23.71
CA ARG A 1076 6.07 10.46 24.32
C ARG A 1076 5.95 9.09 25.00
N GLY A 1077 6.87 8.15 24.74
CA GLY A 1077 6.81 6.78 25.27
C GLY A 1077 6.20 5.65 24.41
N ASN A 1078 5.52 5.93 23.29
CA ASN A 1078 4.91 4.90 22.40
C ASN A 1078 3.88 3.99 23.10
N ARG A 1079 3.16 4.56 24.07
CA ARG A 1079 2.19 3.83 24.91
C ARG A 1079 0.81 3.69 24.26
N TYR A 1080 0.43 4.62 23.39
CA TYR A 1080 -0.85 4.58 22.67
C TYR A 1080 -0.70 3.94 21.28
N ARG A 1081 -1.64 3.07 20.91
CA ARG A 1081 -1.64 2.33 19.64
C ARG A 1081 -3.07 2.12 19.12
N ILE A 1082 -3.20 1.78 17.84
CA ILE A 1082 -4.50 1.51 17.22
C ILE A 1082 -4.52 0.06 16.73
N LEU A 1083 -5.53 -0.71 17.14
CA LEU A 1083 -5.84 -2.03 16.59
C LEU A 1083 -6.90 -1.87 15.50
N LEU A 1084 -6.49 -2.01 14.25
CA LEU A 1084 -7.39 -2.01 13.11
C LEU A 1084 -7.81 -3.45 12.76
N ILE A 1085 -9.11 -3.70 12.74
CA ILE A 1085 -9.70 -5.00 12.39
C ILE A 1085 -10.47 -4.86 11.07
N THR A 1086 -10.07 -5.63 10.05
CA THR A 1086 -10.76 -5.67 8.74
C THR A 1086 -11.56 -6.96 8.60
N SER A 1087 -12.58 -6.94 7.73
CA SER A 1087 -13.53 -8.05 7.58
C SER A 1087 -14.12 -8.50 8.94
N ALA A 1088 -14.44 -7.55 9.84
CA ALA A 1088 -14.83 -7.85 11.23
C ALA A 1088 -15.96 -8.88 11.34
N LEU A 1089 -16.91 -8.84 10.39
CA LEU A 1089 -18.09 -9.68 10.34
C LEU A 1089 -17.86 -11.07 9.69
N VAL A 1090 -16.73 -11.29 9.01
CA VAL A 1090 -16.42 -12.54 8.27
C VAL A 1090 -15.23 -13.23 8.94
N PRO A 1091 -15.46 -14.25 9.79
CA PRO A 1091 -14.40 -14.84 10.63
C PRO A 1091 -13.20 -15.37 9.84
N GLU A 1092 -13.46 -16.08 8.74
CA GLU A 1092 -12.45 -16.69 7.85
C GLU A 1092 -11.50 -15.66 7.19
N GLU A 1093 -11.98 -14.42 7.02
CA GLU A 1093 -11.23 -13.33 6.38
C GLU A 1093 -10.74 -12.27 7.37
N ARG A 1094 -11.11 -12.39 8.66
CA ARG A 1094 -10.85 -11.39 9.68
C ARG A 1094 -9.33 -11.19 9.87
N ARG A 1095 -8.88 -9.93 9.76
CA ARG A 1095 -7.47 -9.55 9.99
C ARG A 1095 -7.37 -8.51 11.08
N ILE A 1096 -6.28 -8.57 11.85
CA ILE A 1096 -5.92 -7.56 12.85
C ILE A 1096 -4.57 -6.92 12.52
N PHE A 1097 -4.48 -5.60 12.71
CA PHE A 1097 -3.31 -4.79 12.43
C PHE A 1097 -3.01 -3.86 13.62
N ASP A 1098 -1.80 -3.95 14.16
CA ASP A 1098 -1.30 -3.16 15.28
C ASP A 1098 -0.53 -1.92 14.76
N LEU A 1099 -1.25 -0.82 14.62
CA LEU A 1099 -0.75 0.45 14.10
C LEU A 1099 -0.11 1.30 15.20
N PRO A 1100 1.00 2.01 14.89
CA PRO A 1100 1.65 2.93 15.83
C PRO A 1100 0.79 4.17 16.07
N ASN A 1101 1.14 4.94 17.12
CA ASN A 1101 0.50 6.22 17.41
C ASN A 1101 0.55 7.17 16.18
N PRO A 1102 -0.59 7.68 15.70
CA PRO A 1102 -0.68 8.50 14.49
C PRO A 1102 -0.02 9.89 14.64
N VAL A 1103 0.24 10.35 15.87
CA VAL A 1103 0.92 11.64 16.15
C VAL A 1103 2.44 11.52 16.03
N ARG A 1104 2.99 10.32 15.81
CA ARG A 1104 4.41 10.11 15.54
C ARG A 1104 4.70 10.09 14.04
N SER A 1105 5.84 10.68 13.65
CA SER A 1105 6.31 10.90 12.28
C SER A 1105 6.74 9.63 11.49
N ARG A 1106 6.10 8.48 11.72
CA ARG A 1106 6.31 7.26 10.94
C ARG A 1106 4.98 6.69 10.42
N GLY A 1107 4.70 6.95 9.15
CA GLY A 1107 3.79 6.12 8.35
C GLY A 1107 2.30 6.49 8.32
N VAL A 1108 1.87 7.57 8.98
CA VAL A 1108 0.46 8.03 8.93
C VAL A 1108 0.41 9.49 8.46
N THR A 1109 -0.24 9.74 7.32
CA THR A 1109 -0.50 11.12 6.87
C THR A 1109 -1.87 11.56 7.38
N ALA A 1110 -1.89 12.38 8.44
CA ALA A 1110 -3.11 13.06 8.90
C ALA A 1110 -3.39 14.28 8.00
N SER A 1111 -4.54 14.29 7.33
CA SER A 1111 -5.02 15.45 6.58
C SER A 1111 -6.01 16.26 7.42
N GLY A 1112 -5.58 17.45 7.86
CA GLY A 1112 -6.47 18.45 8.50
C GLY A 1112 -6.58 18.32 10.02
N TRP A 1113 -5.83 19.15 10.74
CA TRP A 1113 -6.08 19.39 12.17
C TRP A 1113 -6.96 20.64 12.30
N SER A 1114 -8.28 20.48 12.15
CA SER A 1114 -9.25 21.51 12.52
C SER A 1114 -10.28 20.92 13.48
N ALA A 1115 -10.62 21.67 14.52
CA ALA A 1115 -11.45 21.30 15.66
C ALA A 1115 -12.58 20.29 15.34
N GLY A 1116 -12.41 19.03 15.77
CA GLY A 1116 -13.51 18.07 15.90
C GLY A 1116 -13.21 16.63 15.46
N GLU A 1117 -12.66 16.41 14.26
CA GLU A 1117 -12.56 15.07 13.65
C GLU A 1117 -11.28 14.94 12.82
N CYS A 1118 -10.64 13.77 12.83
CA CYS A 1118 -9.42 13.50 12.08
C CYS A 1118 -9.57 12.25 11.21
N ALA A 1119 -9.45 12.40 9.89
CA ALA A 1119 -9.39 11.29 8.95
C ALA A 1119 -7.94 10.80 8.80
N ILE A 1120 -7.71 9.52 9.11
CA ILE A 1120 -6.42 8.87 9.03
C ILE A 1120 -6.39 7.97 7.80
N SER A 1121 -5.39 8.17 6.92
CA SER A 1121 -5.12 7.25 5.81
C SER A 1121 -3.87 6.42 6.09
N ALA A 1122 -4.00 5.10 6.05
CA ALA A 1122 -2.90 4.15 6.21
C ALA A 1122 -2.75 3.26 4.96
N ARG A 1123 -1.52 3.06 4.49
CA ARG A 1123 -1.16 2.05 3.48
C ARG A 1123 -0.64 0.82 4.23
N LEU A 1124 -1.40 -0.28 4.19
CA LEU A 1124 -1.16 -1.50 4.98
C LEU A 1124 -0.25 -2.50 4.28
#